data_AF-A0A6C0DAV9-F1
#
_entry.id   AF-A0A6C0DAV9-F1
#
_cell.length_a   1.000
_cell.length_b   1.000
_cell.length_c   1.000
_cell.angle_alpha   90.00
_cell.angle_beta   90.00
_cell.angle_gamma   90.00
#
_symmetry.space_group_name_H-M   'P 1'
#
loop_
_entity.id
_entity.type
_entity.pdbx_description
1 polymer ?
#
loop_
_entity_poly.entity_id
_entity_poly.type
_entity_poly.pdbx_seq_one_letter_code
_entity_poly.pdbx_strand_id
1 'polypeptide(L)'
;MIPMIVITGIMVLIAVTVFMAVTTTEAFADVGDVSKEQRQQLQYEGERRYNDLARLQDPSSKISAQQAELAFGGAQPVPTTATAALQSLLAAGPQLKPQDDGTGKRGMGVEQTGVLHDKISFCESLKTVDCASLDDPRMAECGFCHRNGTDSKGHAHRGGMFISADDQIRANEAANASGRPAQYKPTIGTCEPYDFTLMRDRCEARERNLECQRAGAPTTNNKCGQCYGGAAPGTTGLLYVGPKPQEFTATLWLSHPGMHSAKGAGTVIRLSDGQTVRIPFSPNPILAPHSVTLQLKEGTTLSLTVYGMPRVWCGWLTSSDGKRSIPLDIGVTNRTNLPLAVAGSKNAPAVTRLVGQDPQWAQFQAQMPNTVLWYQRQSRIPPSVTKAMWSDNDVTAFIRTVAGDGEDLTVSAQAFGGVPGTALTINRDNGSQLGVSDGGILNKERVFSVVTLDITIPGTLANPFYEEDNLVCPTGPIIHTEIGAGIMGANSCFKADGGFNPSLVCMQDIFRSAGGTQQGDGWPATPEKIRALLRPSAEAPSLDETAAHLNDLGRIATYGVNSAGRTVEFSVFRDTCKFMLGYVPMNPCEGPNKERGPHSAACLDYLWRTAAMPAADTSNKDPAAWPHSACTVNGAMAPLNPDGSINEANVAYVNNSQLNGIGMQGVRGMYNDIHREAQDSSNFEKQARAARNCFGVRLDPPKPKDTDCPGPNADEWQCMKPTAEQVDNSTRATLSLQSVGRPGQYLRVSGGRWVVQPLQKTRAFAMDTCINIKPALNGRPNAVSFNSIPIAGSGFFRHAGFQAWAHPPDGSQLFNDDASYMIVPGLDGGRHSISFQSSNYPDRYITVDAAGTVLIMPVATSSVQNVQEVKNASWLPMTALNGEGAWVTASAIPMVREPNARLGDGAANVECTSEDGVLCTFFGSYNECQAALPSASSMKTVRPGTFLPNLIDDNIRRRV
;
A
#
# COMPACT_ATOMS: atom_id res chain seq x y z
N MET A 1 63.04 -54.71 14.82
CA MET A 1 63.95 -54.11 13.82
C MET A 1 63.10 -53.79 12.60
N ILE A 2 62.84 -52.50 12.39
CA ILE A 2 63.78 -51.63 11.66
C ILE A 2 63.65 -51.93 10.17
N PRO A 3 63.48 -50.88 9.38
CA PRO A 3 62.20 -50.35 8.99
C PRO A 3 62.27 -50.42 7.47
N MET A 4 62.41 -51.66 7.01
CA MET A 4 62.82 -51.96 5.67
C MET A 4 61.56 -52.24 4.87
N ILE A 5 61.27 -51.26 4.01
CA ILE A 5 60.66 -51.49 2.71
C ILE A 5 59.12 -51.60 2.68
N VAL A 6 58.41 -51.30 3.77
CA VAL A 6 57.10 -50.61 3.62
C VAL A 6 57.33 -49.15 3.18
N ILE A 7 58.47 -48.58 3.57
CA ILE A 7 58.89 -47.22 3.19
C ILE A 7 59.43 -47.17 1.74
N THR A 8 60.11 -48.20 1.25
CA THR A 8 60.70 -48.17 -0.11
C THR A 8 59.69 -48.54 -1.20
N GLY A 9 58.72 -49.42 -0.92
CA GLY A 9 57.67 -49.75 -1.89
C GLY A 9 56.76 -48.55 -2.20
N ILE A 10 56.40 -47.78 -1.17
CA ILE A 10 55.48 -46.63 -1.32
C ILE A 10 56.21 -45.38 -1.83
N MET A 11 57.45 -45.14 -1.42
CA MET A 11 58.24 -44.00 -1.93
C MET A 11 58.64 -44.17 -3.39
N VAL A 12 58.85 -45.40 -3.88
CA VAL A 12 59.14 -45.65 -5.30
C VAL A 12 57.89 -45.55 -6.17
N LEU A 13 56.72 -45.97 -5.67
CA LEU A 13 55.45 -45.78 -6.39
C LEU A 13 55.10 -44.28 -6.56
N ILE A 14 55.49 -43.43 -5.60
CA ILE A 14 55.31 -41.98 -5.64
C ILE A 14 56.39 -41.31 -6.51
N ALA A 15 57.64 -41.79 -6.47
CA ALA A 15 58.70 -41.30 -7.36
C ALA A 15 58.44 -41.62 -8.85
N VAL A 16 57.75 -42.74 -9.14
CA VAL A 16 57.45 -43.21 -10.51
C VAL A 16 56.19 -42.58 -11.10
N THR A 17 55.25 -42.12 -10.27
CA THR A 17 53.98 -41.61 -10.82
C THR A 17 54.05 -40.21 -11.42
N VAL A 18 54.92 -39.29 -11.00
CA VAL A 18 54.80 -37.91 -11.56
C VAL A 18 56.12 -37.19 -11.83
N PHE A 19 57.26 -37.84 -11.61
CA PHE A 19 58.49 -37.45 -12.34
C PHE A 19 58.33 -37.59 -13.88
N MET A 20 57.27 -38.23 -14.37
CA MET A 20 57.03 -38.50 -15.80
C MET A 20 55.96 -37.60 -16.47
N ALA A 21 55.66 -36.43 -15.88
CA ALA A 21 54.99 -35.34 -16.60
C ALA A 21 55.51 -33.97 -16.10
N VAL A 22 56.83 -33.76 -16.04
CA VAL A 22 57.60 -33.07 -17.10
C VAL A 22 56.90 -31.76 -17.50
N THR A 23 57.09 -30.70 -16.72
CA THR A 23 58.04 -29.60 -17.00
C THR A 23 57.92 -28.99 -18.40
N THR A 24 57.21 -27.86 -18.49
CA THR A 24 57.82 -26.61 -18.95
C THR A 24 57.39 -25.48 -18.03
N THR A 25 58.39 -24.81 -17.49
CA THR A 25 58.33 -23.55 -16.74
C THR A 25 57.88 -22.41 -17.65
N GLU A 26 57.04 -21.49 -17.16
CA GLU A 26 57.37 -20.06 -17.11
C GLU A 26 56.71 -19.43 -15.89
N ALA A 27 57.50 -18.61 -15.20
CA ALA A 27 57.18 -17.93 -13.97
C ALA A 27 56.41 -16.64 -14.25
N PHE A 28 55.31 -16.38 -13.55
CA PHE A 28 54.96 -15.01 -13.15
C PHE A 28 54.33 -15.03 -11.76
N ALA A 29 54.92 -14.18 -10.92
CA ALA A 29 54.57 -13.96 -9.54
C ALA A 29 53.15 -13.38 -9.40
N ASP A 30 52.54 -13.76 -8.28
CA ASP A 30 51.56 -13.04 -7.48
C ASP A 30 51.31 -11.56 -7.89
N VAL A 31 50.26 -11.34 -8.67
CA VAL A 31 49.61 -10.03 -8.83
C VAL A 31 48.11 -10.26 -8.61
N GLY A 32 47.57 -9.52 -7.66
CA GLY A 32 46.22 -9.68 -7.11
C GLY A 32 45.10 -9.74 -8.15
N ASP A 33 44.00 -10.33 -7.68
CA ASP A 33 42.79 -10.79 -8.38
C ASP A 33 41.92 -9.67 -8.98
N VAL A 34 42.50 -8.63 -9.60
CA VAL A 34 41.78 -7.49 -10.20
C VAL A 34 40.97 -7.91 -11.44
N SER A 35 41.36 -9.02 -12.10
CA SER A 35 40.69 -9.48 -13.33
C SER A 35 39.38 -10.23 -13.07
N LYS A 36 39.18 -10.82 -11.89
CA LYS A 36 37.88 -11.39 -11.47
C LYS A 36 36.90 -10.30 -11.10
N GLU A 37 37.35 -9.28 -10.36
CA GLU A 37 36.53 -8.12 -10.03
C GLU A 37 36.16 -7.34 -11.30
N GLN A 38 37.10 -7.12 -12.24
CA GLN A 38 36.77 -6.53 -13.54
C GLN A 38 35.80 -7.37 -14.38
N ARG A 39 35.91 -8.71 -14.37
CA ARG A 39 34.94 -9.57 -15.08
C ARG A 39 33.56 -9.56 -14.44
N GLN A 40 33.48 -9.58 -13.10
CA GLN A 40 32.21 -9.45 -12.38
C GLN A 40 31.59 -8.08 -12.58
N GLN A 41 32.40 -7.02 -12.64
CA GLN A 41 31.95 -5.66 -12.87
C GLN A 41 31.53 -5.40 -14.32
N LEU A 42 32.21 -6.03 -15.29
CA LEU A 42 31.78 -6.05 -16.70
C LEU A 42 30.53 -6.93 -16.92
N GLN A 43 30.34 -7.99 -16.12
CA GLN A 43 29.08 -8.75 -16.08
C GLN A 43 27.94 -7.89 -15.51
N TYR A 44 28.19 -7.17 -14.41
CA TYR A 44 27.25 -6.23 -13.79
C TYR A 44 26.90 -5.05 -14.72
N GLU A 45 27.86 -4.54 -15.49
CA GLU A 45 27.62 -3.50 -16.49
C GLU A 45 26.93 -4.04 -17.75
N GLY A 46 27.18 -5.31 -18.13
CA GLY A 46 26.45 -6.02 -19.17
C GLY A 46 24.98 -6.21 -18.81
N GLU A 47 24.70 -6.56 -17.54
CA GLU A 47 23.35 -6.67 -16.98
C GLU A 47 22.65 -5.31 -16.85
N ARG A 48 23.39 -4.21 -16.65
CA ARG A 48 22.83 -2.85 -16.66
C ARG A 48 22.45 -2.33 -18.04
N ARG A 49 23.08 -2.80 -19.12
CA ARG A 49 22.79 -2.32 -20.50
C ARG A 49 21.60 -3.00 -21.18
N TYR A 50 21.05 -4.09 -20.62
CA TYR A 50 20.02 -4.91 -21.29
C TYR A 50 18.73 -5.14 -20.47
N ASN A 51 18.51 -4.46 -19.34
CA ASN A 51 17.44 -4.83 -18.40
C ASN A 51 16.23 -3.87 -18.33
N ASP A 52 16.13 -2.87 -19.20
CA ASP A 52 14.96 -1.97 -19.20
C ASP A 52 13.72 -2.60 -19.85
N LEU A 53 13.88 -3.65 -20.68
CA LEU A 53 12.78 -4.41 -21.28
C LEU A 53 12.57 -5.80 -20.66
N ALA A 54 13.58 -6.39 -20.02
CA ALA A 54 13.45 -7.70 -19.37
C ALA A 54 12.66 -7.62 -18.04
N ARG A 55 12.49 -6.42 -17.46
CA ARG A 55 11.71 -6.19 -16.23
C ARG A 55 10.20 -6.07 -16.43
N LEU A 56 9.73 -5.98 -17.68
CA LEU A 56 8.32 -6.04 -18.06
C LEU A 56 7.89 -7.45 -18.51
N GLN A 57 8.80 -8.43 -18.52
CA GLN A 57 8.47 -9.79 -18.89
C GLN A 57 8.16 -10.63 -17.66
N ASP A 58 6.99 -11.27 -17.71
CA ASP A 58 6.56 -12.27 -16.75
C ASP A 58 7.61 -13.40 -16.66
N PRO A 59 8.24 -13.62 -15.48
CA PRO A 59 9.22 -14.68 -15.29
C PRO A 59 8.63 -16.10 -15.44
N SER A 60 7.31 -16.25 -15.63
CA SER A 60 6.67 -17.53 -15.94
C SER A 60 6.78 -17.95 -17.42
N SER A 61 7.14 -17.03 -18.34
CA SER A 61 7.17 -17.30 -19.78
C SER A 61 8.48 -17.96 -20.24
N LYS A 62 8.41 -19.20 -20.72
CA LYS A 62 9.57 -19.93 -21.28
C LYS A 62 9.79 -19.55 -22.75
N ILE A 63 10.80 -18.73 -23.04
CA ILE A 63 11.25 -18.44 -24.41
C ILE A 63 12.32 -19.45 -24.82
N SER A 64 12.22 -19.98 -26.04
CA SER A 64 13.20 -20.93 -26.58
C SER A 64 14.46 -20.22 -27.12
N ALA A 65 15.63 -20.88 -27.05
CA ALA A 65 16.91 -20.30 -27.42
C ALA A 65 16.96 -19.73 -28.86
N GLN A 66 16.19 -20.29 -29.80
CA GLN A 66 16.12 -19.81 -31.18
C GLN A 66 15.43 -18.45 -31.33
N GLN A 67 14.49 -18.11 -30.44
CA GLN A 67 13.80 -16.82 -30.48
C GLN A 67 14.66 -15.70 -29.90
N ALA A 68 15.56 -16.01 -28.96
CA ALA A 68 16.53 -15.05 -28.44
C ALA A 68 17.54 -14.64 -29.53
N GLU A 69 18.03 -15.59 -30.32
CA GLU A 69 19.09 -15.37 -31.31
C GLU A 69 18.64 -14.50 -32.51
N LEU A 70 17.36 -14.60 -32.89
CA LEU A 70 16.76 -13.75 -33.93
C LEU A 70 16.57 -12.28 -33.49
N ALA A 71 16.46 -12.01 -32.19
CA ALA A 71 16.30 -10.65 -31.67
C ALA A 71 17.61 -9.86 -31.63
N PHE A 72 18.76 -10.53 -31.55
CA PHE A 72 20.08 -9.89 -31.43
C PHE A 72 20.77 -9.57 -32.77
N GLY A 73 20.27 -10.08 -33.90
CA GLY A 73 20.92 -9.94 -35.21
C GLY A 73 20.75 -8.59 -35.94
N GLY A 74 19.98 -7.63 -35.39
CA GLY A 74 19.44 -6.51 -36.18
C GLY A 74 20.01 -5.10 -35.94
N ALA A 75 20.87 -4.84 -34.95
CA ALA A 75 21.23 -3.46 -34.57
C ALA A 75 22.75 -3.21 -34.56
N GLN A 76 23.26 -2.62 -35.64
CA GLN A 76 24.59 -1.99 -35.69
C GLN A 76 24.45 -0.48 -35.35
N PRO A 77 25.15 0.07 -34.35
CA PRO A 77 25.11 1.50 -34.06
C PRO A 77 26.19 2.29 -34.82
N VAL A 78 25.79 3.41 -35.43
CA VAL A 78 26.67 4.46 -35.97
C VAL A 78 27.27 5.26 -34.81
N PRO A 79 28.57 5.57 -34.78
CA PRO A 79 29.21 6.24 -33.64
C PRO A 79 28.98 7.76 -33.68
N THR A 80 28.50 8.33 -32.57
CA THR A 80 28.45 9.79 -32.34
C THR A 80 29.48 10.23 -31.31
N THR A 81 29.77 11.54 -31.30
CA THR A 81 30.75 12.32 -30.51
C THR A 81 30.84 12.04 -29.00
N ALA A 82 29.91 11.29 -28.40
CA ALA A 82 29.98 10.83 -27.01
C ALA A 82 31.16 9.88 -26.74
N THR A 83 31.63 9.15 -27.75
CA THR A 83 32.76 8.20 -27.61
C THR A 83 34.11 8.90 -27.38
N ALA A 84 34.26 10.14 -27.84
CA ALA A 84 35.49 10.92 -27.67
C ALA A 84 35.63 11.52 -26.25
N ALA A 85 34.52 11.80 -25.56
CA ALA A 85 34.52 12.33 -24.20
C ALA A 85 34.83 11.25 -23.13
N LEU A 86 34.60 9.97 -23.46
CA LEU A 86 34.86 8.86 -22.53
C LEU A 86 36.35 8.45 -22.51
N GLN A 87 37.06 8.62 -23.63
CA GLN A 87 38.51 8.36 -23.69
C GLN A 87 39.33 9.35 -22.85
N SER A 88 38.83 10.56 -22.59
CA SER A 88 39.49 11.51 -21.68
C SER A 88 39.25 11.21 -20.20
N LEU A 89 38.18 10.48 -19.85
CA LEU A 89 37.87 10.13 -18.46
C LEU A 89 38.66 8.93 -17.94
N LEU A 90 39.10 8.04 -18.85
CA LEU A 90 39.89 6.85 -18.51
C LEU A 90 41.38 7.13 -18.22
N ALA A 91 41.84 8.38 -18.42
CA ALA A 91 43.24 8.77 -18.24
C ALA A 91 43.61 9.18 -16.79
N ALA A 92 42.65 9.24 -15.86
CA ALA A 92 42.89 9.59 -14.45
C ALA A 92 42.69 8.35 -13.54
N GLY A 93 43.79 7.78 -13.02
CA GLY A 93 43.82 6.49 -12.33
C GLY A 93 43.15 6.42 -10.94
N PRO A 94 43.01 5.20 -10.34
CA PRO A 94 42.13 4.94 -9.21
C PRO A 94 42.86 4.82 -7.86
N GLN A 95 42.39 5.52 -6.82
CA GLN A 95 42.73 5.27 -5.41
C GLN A 95 41.51 5.63 -4.53
N LEU A 96 40.55 4.71 -4.37
CA LEU A 96 39.56 4.76 -3.29
C LEU A 96 39.34 3.32 -2.78
N LYS A 97 39.79 3.04 -1.55
CA LYS A 97 39.45 1.83 -0.80
C LYS A 97 38.28 2.14 0.14
N PRO A 98 37.26 1.26 0.28
CA PRO A 98 36.15 1.47 1.21
C PRO A 98 36.52 1.04 2.65
N GLN A 99 36.08 1.81 3.65
CA GLN A 99 36.12 1.46 5.08
C GLN A 99 34.80 0.82 5.52
N ASP A 100 34.92 -0.22 6.37
CA ASP A 100 33.86 -1.03 6.98
C ASP A 100 33.31 -0.33 8.24
N ASP A 101 31.97 -0.26 8.40
CA ASP A 101 31.31 0.43 9.53
C ASP A 101 31.11 -0.44 10.78
N GLY A 102 31.64 -1.67 10.77
CA GLY A 102 31.69 -2.53 11.95
C GLY A 102 30.39 -3.27 12.27
N THR A 103 29.39 -3.26 11.39
CA THR A 103 28.15 -4.05 11.55
C THR A 103 28.08 -5.31 10.71
N GLY A 104 29.14 -5.64 9.97
CA GLY A 104 29.15 -6.77 9.03
C GLY A 104 28.24 -6.55 7.81
N LYS A 105 27.78 -5.31 7.57
CA LYS A 105 27.07 -4.90 6.37
C LYS A 105 28.06 -4.30 5.39
N ARG A 106 28.29 -4.97 4.26
CA ARG A 106 28.99 -4.37 3.11
C ARG A 106 27.98 -3.61 2.25
N GLY A 107 27.56 -2.44 2.72
CA GLY A 107 26.88 -1.45 1.88
C GLY A 107 27.93 -0.63 1.15
N MET A 108 27.91 -0.60 -0.19
CA MET A 108 28.65 0.41 -0.93
C MET A 108 28.08 1.78 -0.55
N GLY A 109 28.91 2.65 0.00
CA GLY A 109 28.53 4.00 0.44
C GLY A 109 28.17 4.93 -0.71
N VAL A 110 27.05 4.66 -1.38
CA VAL A 110 26.47 5.54 -2.39
C VAL A 110 24.97 5.60 -2.14
N GLU A 111 24.50 6.45 -1.22
CA GLU A 111 23.08 6.87 -1.17
C GLU A 111 22.84 8.08 -0.25
N GLN A 112 23.65 9.14 -0.41
CA GLN A 112 23.31 10.48 0.11
C GLN A 112 23.27 11.52 -1.03
N THR A 113 22.61 11.19 -2.12
CA THR A 113 22.32 12.13 -3.21
C THR A 113 20.87 12.57 -3.12
N GLY A 114 20.57 13.84 -3.46
CA GLY A 114 19.19 14.36 -3.50
C GLY A 114 18.23 13.49 -4.31
N VAL A 115 18.75 12.72 -5.26
CA VAL A 115 18.03 11.76 -6.09
C VAL A 115 17.29 10.67 -5.27
N LEU A 116 17.86 10.16 -4.19
CA LEU A 116 17.16 9.19 -3.32
C LEU A 116 15.97 9.86 -2.63
N HIS A 117 16.17 11.08 -2.12
CA HIS A 117 15.12 11.84 -1.46
C HIS A 117 13.99 12.21 -2.43
N ASP A 118 14.32 12.54 -3.68
CA ASP A 118 13.35 12.83 -4.74
C ASP A 118 12.54 11.57 -5.11
N LYS A 119 13.19 10.40 -5.18
CA LYS A 119 12.52 9.11 -5.42
C LYS A 119 11.58 8.73 -4.28
N ILE A 120 12.02 8.85 -3.03
CA ILE A 120 11.18 8.63 -1.84
C ILE A 120 9.97 9.59 -1.90
N SER A 121 10.23 10.87 -2.14
CA SER A 121 9.18 11.90 -2.22
C SER A 121 8.20 11.64 -3.36
N PHE A 122 8.68 11.16 -4.50
CA PHE A 122 7.84 10.76 -5.62
C PHE A 122 6.95 9.57 -5.26
N CYS A 123 7.50 8.46 -4.76
CA CYS A 123 6.69 7.30 -4.38
C CYS A 123 5.62 7.70 -3.34
N GLU A 124 6.03 8.47 -2.31
CA GLU A 124 5.14 8.90 -1.23
C GLU A 124 4.11 9.96 -1.64
N SER A 125 4.32 10.65 -2.77
CA SER A 125 3.34 11.59 -3.32
C SER A 125 2.06 10.88 -3.80
N LEU A 126 2.14 9.59 -4.12
CA LEU A 126 1.02 8.75 -4.52
C LEU A 126 0.20 8.37 -3.29
N LYS A 127 -0.75 9.23 -2.89
CA LYS A 127 -1.60 9.06 -1.69
C LYS A 127 -2.76 8.07 -1.87
N THR A 128 -2.96 7.57 -3.08
CA THR A 128 -3.99 6.57 -3.41
C THR A 128 -3.35 5.39 -4.11
N VAL A 129 -3.86 4.20 -3.82
CA VAL A 129 -3.45 2.98 -4.55
C VAL A 129 -4.13 3.01 -5.92
N ASP A 130 -3.35 3.34 -6.95
CA ASP A 130 -3.74 3.21 -8.35
C ASP A 130 -2.82 2.19 -9.00
N CYS A 131 -3.30 0.96 -9.14
CA CYS A 131 -2.49 -0.14 -9.65
C CYS A 131 -2.05 0.07 -11.11
N ALA A 132 -2.76 0.90 -11.90
CA ALA A 132 -2.33 1.25 -13.25
C ALA A 132 -1.05 2.08 -13.27
N SER A 133 -0.76 2.81 -12.19
CA SER A 133 0.47 3.58 -12.06
C SER A 133 1.72 2.68 -12.06
N LEU A 134 1.61 1.40 -11.68
CA LEU A 134 2.75 0.46 -11.68
C LEU A 134 3.28 0.12 -13.08
N ASP A 135 2.53 0.44 -14.15
CA ASP A 135 3.01 0.32 -15.54
C ASP A 135 3.94 1.50 -15.93
N ASP A 136 3.99 2.56 -15.12
CA ASP A 136 4.88 3.70 -15.34
C ASP A 136 6.33 3.30 -15.01
N PRO A 137 7.30 3.46 -15.93
CA PRO A 137 8.71 3.16 -15.67
C PRO A 137 9.30 3.89 -14.45
N ARG A 138 8.74 5.03 -14.06
CA ARG A 138 9.14 5.78 -12.86
C ARG A 138 8.81 5.04 -11.56
N MET A 139 7.91 4.05 -11.59
CA MET A 139 7.55 3.20 -10.45
C MET A 139 8.50 2.02 -10.24
N ALA A 140 9.58 1.88 -11.00
CA ALA A 140 10.51 0.74 -10.88
C ALA A 140 11.13 0.55 -9.48
N GLU A 141 11.19 1.61 -8.66
CA GLU A 141 11.65 1.57 -7.27
C GLU A 141 10.55 2.00 -6.28
N CYS A 142 9.29 1.93 -6.71
CA CYS A 142 8.12 2.21 -5.89
C CYS A 142 7.21 0.98 -5.82
N GLY A 143 6.52 0.84 -4.69
CA GLY A 143 5.43 -0.12 -4.52
C GLY A 143 4.25 0.49 -3.82
N PHE A 144 3.10 -0.18 -3.84
CA PHE A 144 1.91 0.27 -3.11
C PHE A 144 1.76 -0.48 -1.80
N CYS A 145 1.61 0.28 -0.70
CA CYS A 145 1.14 -0.24 0.57
C CYS A 145 -0.39 -0.10 0.67
N HIS A 146 -1.08 -1.22 0.86
CA HIS A 146 -2.53 -1.31 0.75
C HIS A 146 -3.27 -1.00 2.07
N ARG A 147 -2.63 -1.20 3.22
CA ARG A 147 -3.17 -0.85 4.56
C ARG A 147 -2.06 -0.79 5.60
N ASN A 148 -2.34 -0.08 6.71
CA ASN A 148 -1.50 -0.03 7.92
C ASN A 148 -0.02 0.32 7.67
N GLY A 149 0.28 1.05 6.60
CA GLY A 149 1.64 1.46 6.28
C GLY A 149 2.06 2.72 7.01
N THR A 150 3.37 2.95 7.10
CA THR A 150 3.94 4.25 7.46
C THR A 150 4.94 4.74 6.42
N ASP A 151 4.95 6.05 6.14
CA ASP A 151 5.89 6.68 5.21
C ASP A 151 7.31 6.86 5.82
N SER A 152 8.22 7.47 5.08
CA SER A 152 9.59 7.81 5.48
C SER A 152 9.69 8.67 6.74
N LYS A 153 8.60 9.33 7.14
CA LYS A 153 8.51 10.21 8.31
C LYS A 153 7.74 9.53 9.46
N GLY A 154 7.33 8.28 9.28
CA GLY A 154 6.57 7.51 10.27
C GLY A 154 5.09 7.89 10.35
N HIS A 155 4.53 8.57 9.35
CA HIS A 155 3.10 8.87 9.28
C HIS A 155 2.34 7.71 8.68
N ALA A 156 1.12 7.45 9.17
CA ALA A 156 0.23 6.49 8.56
C ALA A 156 0.01 6.84 7.08
N HIS A 157 0.38 5.91 6.19
CA HIS A 157 0.37 6.12 4.76
C HIS A 157 -0.15 4.88 4.06
N ARG A 158 -1.08 5.10 3.13
CA ARG A 158 -1.61 4.11 2.21
C ARG A 158 -1.38 4.65 0.81
N GLY A 159 -0.62 3.95 -0.01
CA GLY A 159 -0.15 4.49 -1.28
C GLY A 159 1.29 4.09 -1.58
N GLY A 160 1.95 4.87 -2.44
CA GLY A 160 3.27 4.55 -2.94
C GLY A 160 4.35 4.66 -1.84
N MET A 161 5.27 3.71 -1.79
CA MET A 161 6.44 3.71 -0.90
C MET A 161 7.67 3.23 -1.65
N PHE A 162 8.83 3.70 -1.22
CA PHE A 162 10.10 3.40 -1.88
C PHE A 162 10.66 2.02 -1.49
N ILE A 163 11.18 1.30 -2.48
CA ILE A 163 11.98 0.09 -2.28
C ILE A 163 13.22 0.14 -3.18
N SER A 164 14.39 -0.01 -2.56
CA SER A 164 15.68 -0.08 -3.25
C SER A 164 15.75 -1.33 -4.13
N ALA A 165 16.46 -1.21 -5.26
CA ALA A 165 16.71 -2.36 -6.13
C ALA A 165 17.39 -3.52 -5.39
N ASP A 166 18.26 -3.22 -4.42
CA ASP A 166 18.95 -4.21 -3.61
C ASP A 166 17.98 -5.01 -2.71
N ASP A 167 16.98 -4.36 -2.11
CA ASP A 167 15.94 -5.06 -1.34
C ASP A 167 15.04 -5.92 -2.23
N GLN A 168 14.74 -5.45 -3.45
CA GLN A 168 14.02 -6.25 -4.44
C GLN A 168 14.81 -7.52 -4.81
N ILE A 169 16.12 -7.38 -5.09
CA ILE A 169 17.01 -8.50 -5.42
C ILE A 169 17.07 -9.49 -4.26
N ARG A 170 17.27 -9.01 -3.02
CA ARG A 170 17.29 -9.87 -1.83
C ARG A 170 15.99 -10.65 -1.64
N ALA A 171 14.85 -9.99 -1.84
CA ALA A 171 13.54 -10.65 -1.76
C ALA A 171 13.40 -11.76 -2.83
N ASN A 172 13.91 -11.53 -4.03
CA ASN A 172 13.91 -12.50 -5.12
C ASN A 172 14.89 -13.66 -4.87
N GLU A 173 16.08 -13.41 -4.34
CA GLU A 173 17.03 -14.46 -3.96
C GLU A 173 16.48 -15.35 -2.84
N ALA A 174 15.84 -14.75 -1.83
CA ALA A 174 15.17 -15.49 -0.77
C ALA A 174 13.97 -16.33 -1.30
N ALA A 175 13.23 -15.79 -2.28
CA ALA A 175 12.17 -16.51 -2.98
C ALA A 175 12.71 -17.74 -3.71
N ASN A 176 13.77 -17.56 -4.50
CA ASN A 176 14.43 -18.62 -5.25
C ASN A 176 15.00 -19.71 -4.33
N ALA A 177 15.60 -19.33 -3.21
CA ALA A 177 16.14 -20.28 -2.24
C ALA A 177 15.06 -21.09 -1.50
N SER A 178 13.88 -20.50 -1.27
CA SER A 178 12.78 -21.13 -0.51
C SER A 178 11.70 -21.78 -1.38
N GLY A 179 11.70 -21.52 -2.70
CA GLY A 179 10.63 -21.94 -3.61
C GLY A 179 9.28 -21.25 -3.35
N ARG A 180 9.26 -20.15 -2.58
CA ARG A 180 8.06 -19.35 -2.28
C ARG A 180 8.08 -18.04 -3.07
N PRO A 181 6.92 -17.40 -3.34
CA PRO A 181 6.89 -16.09 -3.98
C PRO A 181 7.67 -15.04 -3.19
N ALA A 182 8.34 -14.12 -3.89
CA ALA A 182 9.04 -13.00 -3.27
C ALA A 182 8.07 -12.13 -2.46
N GLN A 183 8.47 -11.87 -1.21
CA GLN A 183 7.79 -10.96 -0.30
C GLN A 183 8.58 -9.66 -0.23
N TYR A 184 8.00 -8.60 -0.78
CA TYR A 184 8.64 -7.30 -0.79
C TYR A 184 8.29 -6.53 0.48
N LYS A 185 9.21 -5.68 0.93
CA LYS A 185 8.99 -4.69 1.99
C LYS A 185 9.57 -3.36 1.55
N PRO A 186 8.94 -2.22 1.89
CA PRO A 186 9.54 -0.94 1.58
C PRO A 186 10.89 -0.82 2.29
N THR A 187 11.88 -0.24 1.60
CA THR A 187 13.19 0.07 2.19
C THR A 187 13.07 1.19 3.20
N ILE A 188 12.16 2.14 2.91
CA ILE A 188 11.89 3.31 3.73
C ILE A 188 10.39 3.37 4.05
N GLY A 189 10.07 3.53 5.33
CA GLY A 189 8.71 3.39 5.86
C GLY A 189 8.45 1.98 6.39
N THR A 190 7.19 1.69 6.75
CA THR A 190 6.78 0.34 7.15
C THR A 190 5.54 -0.08 6.38
N CYS A 191 5.50 -1.33 5.95
CA CYS A 191 4.29 -1.96 5.44
C CYS A 191 4.44 -3.46 5.69
N GLU A 192 3.33 -4.13 6.02
CA GLU A 192 3.37 -5.58 6.13
C GLU A 192 3.72 -6.19 4.76
N PRO A 193 4.62 -7.18 4.69
CA PRO A 193 5.05 -7.76 3.40
C PRO A 193 3.91 -8.32 2.56
N TYR A 194 2.80 -8.71 3.18
CA TYR A 194 1.59 -9.17 2.49
C TYR A 194 0.72 -8.02 1.95
N ASP A 195 0.93 -6.80 2.44
CA ASP A 195 0.22 -5.58 2.08
C ASP A 195 1.05 -4.63 1.21
N PHE A 196 2.23 -5.07 0.74
CA PHE A 196 3.12 -4.29 -0.12
C PHE A 196 3.33 -4.97 -1.48
N THR A 197 2.94 -4.29 -2.57
CA THR A 197 2.98 -4.87 -3.93
C THR A 197 3.78 -3.99 -4.90
N LEU A 198 4.53 -4.65 -5.79
CA LEU A 198 5.34 -4.01 -6.84
C LEU A 198 4.84 -4.29 -8.25
N MET A 199 3.94 -5.26 -8.40
CA MET A 199 3.43 -5.69 -9.70
C MET A 199 1.96 -5.35 -9.80
N ARG A 200 1.54 -4.86 -10.96
CA ARG A 200 0.17 -4.44 -11.23
C ARG A 200 -0.85 -5.52 -10.87
N ASP A 201 -0.65 -6.74 -11.36
CA ASP A 201 -1.60 -7.84 -11.11
C ASP A 201 -1.74 -8.16 -9.62
N ARG A 202 -0.63 -8.12 -8.87
CA ARG A 202 -0.63 -8.33 -7.41
C ARG A 202 -1.28 -7.17 -6.65
N CYS A 203 -1.07 -5.94 -7.13
CA CYS A 203 -1.73 -4.76 -6.58
C CYS A 203 -3.25 -4.87 -6.75
N GLU A 204 -3.70 -5.22 -7.96
CA GLU A 204 -5.13 -5.39 -8.25
C GLU A 204 -5.71 -6.52 -7.39
N ALA A 205 -5.04 -7.68 -7.33
CA ALA A 205 -5.46 -8.81 -6.50
C ALA A 205 -5.59 -8.42 -5.02
N ARG A 206 -4.63 -7.67 -4.48
CA ARG A 206 -4.65 -7.25 -3.08
C ARG A 206 -5.78 -6.26 -2.79
N GLU A 207 -5.98 -5.27 -3.65
CA GLU A 207 -7.09 -4.31 -3.50
C GLU A 207 -8.44 -5.02 -3.55
N ARG A 208 -8.62 -5.98 -4.46
CA ARG A 208 -9.83 -6.80 -4.55
C ARG A 208 -10.03 -7.70 -3.35
N ASN A 209 -8.96 -8.29 -2.81
CA ASN A 209 -9.03 -9.07 -1.58
C ASN A 209 -9.41 -8.20 -0.36
N LEU A 210 -8.93 -6.95 -0.28
CA LEU A 210 -9.34 -6.02 0.77
C LEU A 210 -10.80 -5.56 0.60
N GLU A 211 -11.27 -5.37 -0.64
CA GLU A 211 -12.68 -5.14 -0.95
C GLU A 211 -13.54 -6.29 -0.40
N CYS A 212 -13.12 -7.53 -0.64
CA CYS A 212 -13.80 -8.71 -0.12
C CYS A 212 -13.74 -8.87 1.40
N GLN A 213 -12.64 -8.48 2.04
CA GLN A 213 -12.57 -8.45 3.51
C GLN A 213 -13.55 -7.45 4.11
N ARG A 214 -13.74 -6.28 3.48
CA ARG A 214 -14.73 -5.27 3.92
C ARG A 214 -16.17 -5.69 3.67
N ALA A 215 -16.41 -6.53 2.66
CA ALA A 215 -17.74 -7.09 2.37
C ALA A 215 -18.20 -8.10 3.44
N GLY A 216 -17.28 -8.77 4.14
CA GLY A 216 -17.57 -9.66 5.27
C GLY A 216 -18.18 -11.03 4.93
N ALA A 217 -18.79 -11.20 3.74
CA ALA A 217 -19.36 -12.48 3.29
C ALA A 217 -19.46 -12.56 1.75
N PRO A 218 -19.51 -13.76 1.16
CA PRO A 218 -19.86 -13.90 -0.25
C PRO A 218 -21.36 -13.66 -0.43
N THR A 219 -21.74 -12.75 -1.34
CA THR A 219 -23.15 -12.54 -1.72
C THR A 219 -23.31 -12.66 -3.23
N THR A 220 -24.55 -12.75 -3.68
CA THR A 220 -24.86 -12.78 -5.12
C THR A 220 -24.40 -11.53 -5.86
N ASN A 221 -24.38 -10.37 -5.19
CA ASN A 221 -24.06 -9.08 -5.80
C ASN A 221 -22.57 -8.73 -5.76
N ASN A 222 -21.83 -9.24 -4.77
CA ASN A 222 -20.40 -8.96 -4.66
C ASN A 222 -19.54 -9.97 -5.43
N LYS A 223 -18.34 -9.56 -5.83
CA LYS A 223 -17.40 -10.39 -6.60
C LYS A 223 -16.49 -11.26 -5.71
N CYS A 224 -16.96 -11.61 -4.51
CA CYS A 224 -16.17 -12.23 -3.46
C CYS A 224 -16.63 -13.66 -3.19
N GLY A 225 -15.75 -14.65 -3.29
CA GLY A 225 -16.03 -16.02 -2.91
C GLY A 225 -15.41 -16.37 -1.57
N GLN A 226 -15.90 -17.43 -0.93
CA GLN A 226 -15.31 -17.95 0.30
C GLN A 226 -14.66 -19.30 0.06
N CYS A 227 -13.39 -19.44 0.46
CA CYS A 227 -12.71 -20.72 0.43
C CYS A 227 -13.20 -21.63 1.57
N TYR A 228 -13.67 -22.83 1.22
CA TYR A 228 -14.11 -23.80 2.22
C TYR A 228 -12.98 -24.74 2.63
N GLY A 229 -12.69 -24.82 3.94
CA GLY A 229 -11.76 -25.80 4.52
C GLY A 229 -10.27 -25.64 4.14
N GLY A 230 -9.91 -24.61 3.37
CA GLY A 230 -8.54 -24.33 2.92
C GLY A 230 -7.95 -23.01 3.39
N ALA A 231 -8.75 -22.11 3.97
CA ALA A 231 -8.28 -20.80 4.41
C ALA A 231 -7.35 -20.91 5.63
N ALA A 232 -6.29 -20.09 5.66
CA ALA A 232 -5.39 -20.04 6.81
C ALA A 232 -6.16 -19.59 8.09
N PRO A 233 -5.86 -20.17 9.26
CA PRO A 233 -6.49 -19.78 10.52
C PRO A 233 -6.39 -18.25 10.74
N GLY A 234 -7.51 -17.61 11.07
CA GLY A 234 -7.58 -16.17 11.31
C GLY A 234 -7.78 -15.29 10.06
N THR A 235 -7.93 -15.90 8.87
CA THR A 235 -8.40 -15.19 7.68
C THR A 235 -9.90 -15.41 7.50
N THR A 236 -10.62 -14.43 6.93
CA THR A 236 -12.05 -14.59 6.60
C THR A 236 -12.28 -15.65 5.50
N GLY A 237 -11.21 -16.10 4.83
CA GLY A 237 -11.27 -17.00 3.68
C GLY A 237 -11.94 -16.37 2.45
N LEU A 238 -12.22 -15.06 2.48
CA LEU A 238 -12.83 -14.33 1.39
C LEU A 238 -11.78 -13.93 0.36
N LEU A 239 -12.03 -14.26 -0.90
CA LEU A 239 -11.15 -14.01 -2.03
C LEU A 239 -11.94 -13.44 -3.20
N TYR A 240 -11.29 -12.67 -4.05
CA TYR A 240 -11.92 -12.16 -5.25
C TYR A 240 -12.07 -13.26 -6.31
N VAL A 241 -13.28 -13.45 -6.80
CA VAL A 241 -13.62 -14.50 -7.78
C VAL A 241 -14.09 -13.94 -9.11
N GLY A 242 -14.13 -12.61 -9.25
CA GLY A 242 -14.61 -11.98 -10.48
C GLY A 242 -16.12 -12.14 -10.69
N PRO A 243 -16.59 -12.18 -11.95
CA PRO A 243 -18.00 -12.34 -12.28
C PRO A 243 -18.56 -13.67 -11.77
N LYS A 244 -19.78 -13.63 -11.21
CA LYS A 244 -20.50 -14.81 -10.70
C LYS A 244 -21.84 -14.98 -11.43
N PRO A 245 -22.39 -16.20 -11.50
CA PRO A 245 -21.77 -17.48 -11.15
C PRO A 245 -20.84 -17.96 -12.27
N GLN A 246 -19.75 -18.64 -11.92
CA GLN A 246 -18.82 -19.20 -12.91
C GLN A 246 -19.22 -20.63 -13.29
N GLU A 247 -19.24 -20.90 -14.60
CA GLU A 247 -19.23 -22.27 -15.09
C GLU A 247 -17.84 -22.86 -14.87
N PHE A 248 -17.79 -24.12 -14.49
CA PHE A 248 -16.54 -24.83 -14.26
C PHE A 248 -16.63 -26.28 -14.72
N THR A 249 -15.50 -26.78 -15.20
CA THR A 249 -15.36 -28.19 -15.57
C THR A 249 -14.97 -28.98 -14.33
N ALA A 250 -15.73 -30.03 -14.04
CA ALA A 250 -15.45 -30.94 -12.94
C ALA A 250 -15.53 -32.39 -13.39
N THR A 251 -14.69 -33.22 -12.79
CA THR A 251 -14.74 -34.67 -12.96
C THR A 251 -15.57 -35.27 -11.83
N LEU A 252 -16.74 -35.82 -12.15
CA LEU A 252 -17.57 -36.58 -11.23
C LEU A 252 -17.02 -38.00 -11.11
N TRP A 253 -16.64 -38.39 -9.90
CA TRP A 253 -16.23 -39.73 -9.54
C TRP A 253 -17.36 -40.42 -8.78
N LEU A 254 -17.73 -41.63 -9.20
CA LEU A 254 -18.69 -42.48 -8.51
C LEU A 254 -18.07 -43.84 -8.21
N SER A 255 -18.28 -44.35 -6.99
CA SER A 255 -18.01 -45.76 -6.73
C SER A 255 -19.13 -46.61 -7.32
N HIS A 256 -18.75 -47.64 -8.10
CA HIS A 256 -19.63 -48.67 -8.66
C HIS A 256 -20.95 -48.13 -9.26
N PRO A 257 -21.03 -47.90 -10.58
CA PRO A 257 -22.18 -47.27 -11.24
C PRO A 257 -23.44 -48.16 -11.33
N GLY A 258 -23.79 -48.93 -10.30
CA GLY A 258 -24.92 -49.84 -10.29
C GLY A 258 -24.60 -51.24 -10.82
N MET A 259 -25.46 -52.22 -10.50
CA MET A 259 -25.29 -53.65 -10.81
C MET A 259 -26.24 -54.19 -11.91
N HIS A 260 -27.08 -53.35 -12.52
CA HIS A 260 -28.04 -53.77 -13.55
C HIS A 260 -27.60 -53.36 -14.95
N SER A 261 -27.92 -54.18 -15.96
CA SER A 261 -27.39 -54.10 -17.33
C SER A 261 -28.43 -53.87 -18.43
N ALA A 262 -29.66 -53.48 -18.06
CA ALA A 262 -30.69 -53.09 -19.02
C ALA A 262 -30.19 -52.01 -20.01
N LYS A 263 -30.88 -51.86 -21.15
CA LYS A 263 -30.60 -50.76 -22.11
C LYS A 263 -30.75 -49.43 -21.39
N GLY A 264 -29.61 -48.81 -21.06
CA GLY A 264 -29.56 -47.55 -20.32
C GLY A 264 -29.40 -47.66 -18.80
N ALA A 265 -29.14 -48.86 -18.27
CA ALA A 265 -28.82 -49.07 -16.86
C ALA A 265 -27.37 -48.72 -16.52
N GLY A 266 -27.15 -48.40 -15.25
CA GLY A 266 -25.92 -47.85 -14.71
C GLY A 266 -26.22 -46.69 -13.77
N THR A 267 -25.46 -45.61 -13.85
CA THR A 267 -25.86 -44.31 -13.28
C THR A 267 -26.28 -43.38 -14.41
N VAL A 268 -27.50 -42.86 -14.33
CA VAL A 268 -28.01 -41.81 -15.21
C VAL A 268 -27.89 -40.49 -14.48
N ILE A 269 -27.22 -39.53 -15.11
CA ILE A 269 -26.97 -38.20 -14.60
C ILE A 269 -27.79 -37.24 -15.45
N ARG A 270 -28.67 -36.46 -14.82
CA ARG A 270 -29.43 -35.40 -15.49
C ARG A 270 -28.94 -34.06 -14.97
N LEU A 271 -28.49 -33.22 -15.89
CA LEU A 271 -28.08 -31.85 -15.64
C LEU A 271 -29.29 -30.91 -15.76
N SER A 272 -29.18 -29.71 -15.19
CA SER A 272 -30.26 -28.72 -15.16
C SER A 272 -30.65 -28.18 -16.54
N ASP A 273 -29.75 -28.30 -17.52
CA ASP A 273 -29.99 -27.93 -18.93
C ASP A 273 -30.73 -29.03 -19.72
N GLY A 274 -31.07 -30.15 -19.09
CA GLY A 274 -31.71 -31.31 -19.70
C GLY A 274 -30.73 -32.31 -20.32
N GLN A 275 -29.41 -32.02 -20.33
CA GLN A 275 -28.40 -32.97 -20.79
C GLN A 275 -28.41 -34.22 -19.90
N THR A 276 -28.40 -35.38 -20.55
CA THR A 276 -28.32 -36.68 -19.86
C THR A 276 -26.99 -37.34 -20.16
N VAL A 277 -26.23 -37.63 -19.12
CA VAL A 277 -24.96 -38.35 -19.18
C VAL A 277 -25.15 -39.72 -18.54
N ARG A 278 -24.67 -40.78 -19.18
CA ARG A 278 -24.81 -42.16 -18.67
C ARG A 278 -23.45 -42.74 -18.36
N ILE A 279 -23.30 -43.25 -17.15
CA ILE A 279 -22.17 -44.09 -16.77
C ILE A 279 -22.66 -45.54 -16.85
N PRO A 280 -22.08 -46.38 -17.73
CA PRO A 280 -22.51 -47.77 -17.86
C PRO A 280 -22.23 -48.53 -16.56
N PHE A 281 -23.06 -49.53 -16.25
CA PHE A 281 -22.82 -50.41 -15.12
C PHE A 281 -21.46 -51.12 -15.24
N SER A 282 -20.87 -51.51 -14.10
CA SER A 282 -19.59 -52.21 -14.07
C SER A 282 -19.79 -53.64 -13.57
N PRO A 283 -19.30 -54.67 -14.29
CA PRO A 283 -19.34 -56.07 -13.83
C PRO A 283 -18.22 -56.40 -12.82
N ASN A 284 -17.25 -55.50 -12.63
CA ASN A 284 -16.10 -55.67 -11.74
C ASN A 284 -16.52 -55.63 -10.24
N PRO A 285 -15.68 -56.15 -9.33
CA PRO A 285 -15.94 -56.06 -7.89
C PRO A 285 -16.02 -54.60 -7.40
N ILE A 286 -16.33 -54.42 -6.11
CA ILE A 286 -17.05 -53.27 -5.51
C ILE A 286 -16.43 -51.88 -5.81
N LEU A 287 -15.20 -51.81 -6.33
CA LEU A 287 -14.39 -50.59 -6.43
C LEU A 287 -13.83 -50.30 -7.83
N ALA A 288 -14.61 -50.44 -8.89
CA ALA A 288 -14.27 -49.82 -10.17
C ALA A 288 -14.72 -48.34 -10.18
N PRO A 289 -13.83 -47.35 -9.92
CA PRO A 289 -14.17 -45.94 -10.09
C PRO A 289 -14.56 -45.66 -11.53
N HIS A 290 -15.71 -45.03 -11.71
CA HIS A 290 -16.03 -44.39 -12.98
C HIS A 290 -15.99 -42.89 -12.80
N SER A 291 -15.39 -42.22 -13.78
CA SER A 291 -15.33 -40.79 -13.83
C SER A 291 -16.03 -40.27 -15.09
N VAL A 292 -16.65 -39.11 -14.96
CA VAL A 292 -17.19 -38.38 -16.10
C VAL A 292 -16.98 -36.89 -15.93
N THR A 293 -16.55 -36.23 -17.00
CA THR A 293 -16.35 -34.78 -16.99
C THR A 293 -17.68 -34.08 -17.29
N LEU A 294 -18.06 -33.15 -16.42
CA LEU A 294 -19.29 -32.37 -16.51
C LEU A 294 -18.95 -30.88 -16.53
N GLN A 295 -19.73 -30.10 -17.27
CA GLN A 295 -19.76 -28.64 -17.09
C GLN A 295 -20.85 -28.32 -16.07
N LEU A 296 -20.45 -27.68 -14.97
CA LEU A 296 -21.32 -27.39 -13.85
C LEU A 296 -21.30 -25.90 -13.53
N LYS A 297 -22.36 -25.47 -12.85
CA LYS A 297 -22.50 -24.11 -12.34
C LYS A 297 -23.00 -24.18 -10.90
N GLU A 298 -22.42 -23.38 -10.02
CA GLU A 298 -22.85 -23.33 -8.63
C GLU A 298 -24.36 -23.00 -8.52
N GLY A 299 -25.05 -23.65 -7.57
CA GLY A 299 -26.48 -23.51 -7.34
C GLY A 299 -27.36 -24.34 -8.29
N THR A 300 -26.81 -24.95 -9.34
CA THR A 300 -27.58 -25.87 -10.20
C THR A 300 -27.80 -27.21 -9.51
N THR A 301 -28.90 -27.88 -9.86
CA THR A 301 -29.22 -29.21 -9.37
C THR A 301 -28.77 -30.28 -10.36
N LEU A 302 -28.01 -31.24 -9.85
CA LEU A 302 -27.58 -32.47 -10.50
C LEU A 302 -28.48 -33.61 -9.98
N SER A 303 -29.23 -34.27 -10.85
CA SER A 303 -30.03 -35.44 -10.47
C SER A 303 -29.31 -36.72 -10.87
N LEU A 304 -28.97 -37.56 -9.89
CA LEU A 304 -28.27 -38.83 -10.06
C LEU A 304 -29.23 -40.00 -9.82
N THR A 305 -29.60 -40.72 -10.87
CA THR A 305 -30.38 -41.96 -10.77
C THR A 305 -29.44 -43.16 -10.89
N VAL A 306 -29.27 -43.90 -9.79
CA VAL A 306 -28.43 -45.11 -9.71
C VAL A 306 -29.32 -46.35 -9.80
N TYR A 307 -29.08 -47.18 -10.80
CA TYR A 307 -29.80 -48.45 -11.02
C TYR A 307 -29.00 -49.62 -10.45
N GLY A 308 -29.56 -50.34 -9.49
CA GLY A 308 -28.91 -51.47 -8.83
C GLY A 308 -27.93 -50.99 -7.77
N MET A 309 -28.38 -50.08 -6.91
CA MET A 309 -27.53 -49.40 -5.94
C MET A 309 -26.75 -50.40 -5.08
N PRO A 310 -25.41 -50.32 -5.06
CA PRO A 310 -24.59 -51.27 -4.31
C PRO A 310 -24.81 -51.11 -2.79
N ARG A 311 -24.35 -52.10 -2.03
CA ARG A 311 -24.40 -52.09 -0.56
C ARG A 311 -23.73 -50.85 0.05
N VAL A 312 -22.63 -50.39 -0.54
CA VAL A 312 -21.95 -49.13 -0.19
C VAL A 312 -21.69 -48.31 -1.44
N TRP A 313 -21.88 -47.00 -1.33
CA TRP A 313 -21.76 -46.06 -2.44
C TRP A 313 -21.18 -44.73 -1.97
N CYS A 314 -20.42 -44.06 -2.83
CA CYS A 314 -19.96 -42.70 -2.62
C CYS A 314 -19.78 -42.00 -3.97
N GLY A 315 -19.70 -40.68 -3.92
CA GLY A 315 -19.35 -39.88 -5.08
C GLY A 315 -18.83 -38.51 -4.68
N TRP A 316 -17.98 -37.95 -5.53
CA TRP A 316 -17.40 -36.62 -5.35
C TRP A 316 -17.02 -36.00 -6.69
N LEU A 317 -16.97 -34.68 -6.73
CA LEU A 317 -16.47 -33.91 -7.86
C LEU A 317 -15.01 -33.54 -7.59
N THR A 318 -14.17 -33.53 -8.61
CA THR A 318 -12.81 -32.99 -8.56
C THR A 318 -12.58 -31.94 -9.63
N SER A 319 -11.69 -30.98 -9.37
CA SER A 319 -11.15 -30.10 -10.40
C SER A 319 -10.37 -30.89 -11.45
N SER A 320 -10.11 -30.28 -12.61
CA SER A 320 -9.33 -30.88 -13.70
C SER A 320 -7.89 -31.25 -13.29
N ASP A 321 -7.30 -30.52 -12.34
CA ASP A 321 -5.99 -30.80 -11.76
C ASP A 321 -6.03 -31.75 -10.56
N GLY A 322 -7.22 -32.20 -10.15
CA GLY A 322 -7.44 -33.12 -9.03
C GLY A 322 -7.17 -32.54 -7.64
N LYS A 323 -6.83 -31.25 -7.52
CA LYS A 323 -6.44 -30.64 -6.24
C LYS A 323 -7.63 -30.27 -5.36
N ARG A 324 -8.76 -29.89 -5.98
CA ARG A 324 -9.99 -29.51 -5.27
C ARG A 324 -11.03 -30.59 -5.39
N SER A 325 -11.84 -30.74 -4.36
CA SER A 325 -12.94 -31.70 -4.36
C SER A 325 -14.18 -31.24 -3.60
N ILE A 326 -15.35 -31.64 -4.08
CA ILE A 326 -16.64 -31.47 -3.40
C ILE A 326 -17.26 -32.85 -3.24
N PRO A 327 -17.47 -33.34 -2.02
CA PRO A 327 -18.18 -34.59 -1.82
C PRO A 327 -19.69 -34.35 -2.02
N LEU A 328 -20.36 -35.28 -2.71
CA LEU A 328 -21.75 -35.05 -3.18
C LEU A 328 -22.77 -35.04 -2.03
N ASP A 329 -22.40 -35.58 -0.86
CA ASP A 329 -23.25 -35.65 0.32
C ASP A 329 -23.68 -34.29 0.84
N ILE A 330 -22.81 -33.30 0.68
CA ILE A 330 -23.04 -31.95 1.20
C ILE A 330 -24.25 -31.32 0.48
N GLY A 331 -24.34 -31.49 -0.84
CA GLY A 331 -25.39 -30.90 -1.67
C GLY A 331 -26.74 -31.63 -1.71
N VAL A 332 -26.89 -32.78 -1.04
CA VAL A 332 -28.14 -33.56 -1.12
C VAL A 332 -29.28 -32.81 -0.41
N THR A 333 -30.26 -32.34 -1.19
CA THR A 333 -31.36 -31.50 -0.69
C THR A 333 -32.53 -32.29 -0.10
N ASN A 334 -32.67 -33.57 -0.44
CA ASN A 334 -33.80 -34.40 -0.03
C ASN A 334 -33.44 -35.40 1.10
N ARG A 335 -32.96 -34.90 2.24
CA ARG A 335 -32.36 -35.74 3.32
C ARG A 335 -33.35 -36.54 4.18
N THR A 336 -34.62 -36.13 4.26
CA THR A 336 -35.57 -36.64 5.27
C THR A 336 -36.11 -38.04 4.98
N ASN A 337 -35.90 -38.58 3.78
CA ASN A 337 -36.30 -39.95 3.40
C ASN A 337 -35.26 -40.63 2.49
N LEU A 338 -33.97 -40.31 2.65
CA LEU A 338 -32.95 -41.02 1.88
C LEU A 338 -32.97 -42.49 2.26
N PRO A 339 -33.11 -43.42 1.30
CA PRO A 339 -33.07 -44.84 1.56
C PRO A 339 -31.61 -45.33 1.82
N LEU A 340 -30.74 -44.41 2.21
CA LEU A 340 -29.31 -44.56 2.46
C LEU A 340 -28.97 -44.06 3.86
N ALA A 341 -28.07 -44.76 4.54
CA ALA A 341 -27.52 -44.35 5.83
C ALA A 341 -26.05 -43.96 5.67
N VAL A 342 -25.58 -42.93 6.38
CA VAL A 342 -24.15 -42.57 6.38
C VAL A 342 -23.36 -43.71 7.05
N ALA A 343 -22.44 -44.31 6.30
CA ALA A 343 -21.53 -45.36 6.77
C ALA A 343 -20.27 -44.78 7.44
N GLY A 344 -19.95 -43.51 7.14
CA GLY A 344 -18.80 -42.77 7.67
C GLY A 344 -17.81 -42.39 6.58
N SER A 345 -16.59 -42.02 6.98
CA SER A 345 -15.50 -41.74 6.04
C SER A 345 -14.90 -43.04 5.48
N LYS A 346 -13.98 -42.93 4.52
CA LYS A 346 -13.26 -44.09 3.96
C LYS A 346 -12.52 -44.93 5.01
N ASN A 347 -12.20 -44.36 6.18
CA ASN A 347 -11.51 -45.06 7.27
C ASN A 347 -12.48 -45.67 8.30
N ALA A 348 -13.80 -45.45 8.15
CA ALA A 348 -14.78 -45.97 9.09
C ALA A 348 -14.77 -47.52 9.08
N PRO A 349 -14.82 -48.20 10.25
CA PRO A 349 -14.83 -49.66 10.33
C PRO A 349 -15.94 -50.32 9.51
N ALA A 350 -17.08 -49.64 9.35
CA ALA A 350 -18.18 -50.12 8.52
C ALA A 350 -17.79 -50.15 7.03
N VAL A 351 -17.10 -49.12 6.53
CA VAL A 351 -16.64 -49.03 5.15
C VAL A 351 -15.52 -50.03 4.91
N THR A 352 -14.48 -50.04 5.74
CA THR A 352 -13.33 -50.96 5.56
C THR A 352 -13.72 -52.44 5.67
N ARG A 353 -14.73 -52.80 6.48
CA ARG A 353 -15.25 -54.18 6.51
C ARG A 353 -15.97 -54.57 5.22
N LEU A 354 -16.61 -53.62 4.54
CA LEU A 354 -17.44 -53.86 3.36
C LEU A 354 -16.66 -53.80 2.05
N VAL A 355 -15.70 -52.90 1.94
CA VAL A 355 -14.89 -52.70 0.72
C VAL A 355 -13.41 -53.02 0.89
N GLY A 356 -12.88 -53.08 2.11
CA GLY A 356 -11.45 -53.28 2.35
C GLY A 356 -10.92 -54.67 2.01
N GLN A 357 -11.80 -55.61 1.68
CA GLN A 357 -11.43 -56.95 1.18
C GLN A 357 -11.17 -56.97 -0.34
N ASP A 358 -11.54 -55.90 -1.05
CA ASP A 358 -11.31 -55.79 -2.48
C ASP A 358 -9.82 -55.44 -2.74
N PRO A 359 -9.10 -56.19 -3.59
CA PRO A 359 -7.69 -55.93 -3.90
C PRO A 359 -7.40 -54.51 -4.43
N GLN A 360 -8.39 -53.85 -5.02
CA GLN A 360 -8.24 -52.49 -5.58
C GLN A 360 -8.48 -51.39 -4.53
N TRP A 361 -8.91 -51.73 -3.31
CA TRP A 361 -9.23 -50.77 -2.26
C TRP A 361 -8.08 -49.82 -1.93
N ALA A 362 -6.86 -50.32 -1.80
CA ALA A 362 -5.72 -49.47 -1.46
C ALA A 362 -5.48 -48.37 -2.52
N GLN A 363 -5.61 -48.71 -3.81
CA GLN A 363 -5.43 -47.76 -4.91
C GLN A 363 -6.57 -46.74 -4.97
N PHE A 364 -7.82 -47.20 -4.83
CA PHE A 364 -8.98 -46.32 -4.85
C PHE A 364 -9.05 -45.40 -3.62
N GLN A 365 -8.73 -45.92 -2.43
CA GLN A 365 -8.66 -45.16 -1.17
C GLN A 365 -7.63 -44.03 -1.23
N ALA A 366 -6.53 -44.22 -1.96
CA ALA A 366 -5.49 -43.20 -2.14
C ALA A 366 -5.96 -42.01 -3.01
N GLN A 367 -6.83 -42.25 -3.99
CA GLN A 367 -7.37 -41.21 -4.89
C GLN A 367 -8.53 -40.42 -4.26
N MET A 368 -9.17 -40.99 -3.23
CA MET A 368 -10.35 -40.41 -2.61
C MET A 368 -9.99 -39.35 -1.55
N PRO A 369 -10.60 -38.15 -1.58
CA PRO A 369 -10.47 -37.17 -0.51
C PRO A 369 -10.97 -37.72 0.84
N ASN A 370 -10.29 -37.35 1.93
CA ASN A 370 -10.69 -37.80 3.28
C ASN A 370 -12.08 -37.29 3.72
N THR A 371 -12.55 -36.22 3.06
CA THR A 371 -13.84 -35.56 3.32
C THR A 371 -15.03 -36.28 2.69
N VAL A 372 -14.80 -37.26 1.79
CA VAL A 372 -15.89 -37.99 1.14
C VAL A 372 -16.58 -38.93 2.13
N LEU A 373 -17.89 -38.74 2.30
CA LEU A 373 -18.73 -39.67 3.05
C LEU A 373 -19.17 -40.85 2.18
N TRP A 374 -19.23 -42.00 2.83
CA TRP A 374 -19.78 -43.22 2.28
C TRP A 374 -21.19 -43.44 2.78
N TYR A 375 -22.01 -43.99 1.89
CA TYR A 375 -23.38 -44.34 2.15
C TYR A 375 -23.56 -45.84 2.11
N GLN A 376 -24.26 -46.36 3.10
CA GLN A 376 -24.74 -47.73 3.14
C GLN A 376 -26.20 -47.78 2.73
N ARG A 377 -26.54 -48.73 1.88
CA ARG A 377 -27.91 -49.02 1.49
C ARG A 377 -28.75 -49.48 2.70
N GLN A 378 -29.92 -48.88 2.93
CA GLN A 378 -30.84 -49.35 3.96
C GLN A 378 -31.57 -50.63 3.52
N SER A 379 -32.11 -51.39 4.48
CA SER A 379 -32.81 -52.67 4.22
C SER A 379 -34.09 -52.54 3.39
N ARG A 380 -34.64 -51.32 3.27
CA ARG A 380 -35.82 -51.04 2.44
C ARG A 380 -35.52 -51.03 0.94
N ILE A 381 -34.24 -50.88 0.54
CA ILE A 381 -33.85 -51.02 -0.85
C ILE A 381 -33.49 -52.49 -1.11
N PRO A 382 -34.06 -53.11 -2.16
CA PRO A 382 -33.75 -54.49 -2.50
C PRO A 382 -32.25 -54.69 -2.79
N PRO A 383 -31.66 -55.79 -2.32
CA PRO A 383 -30.26 -56.04 -2.54
C PRO A 383 -29.98 -56.44 -4.00
N SER A 384 -28.90 -55.90 -4.56
CA SER A 384 -28.52 -56.12 -5.94
C SER A 384 -28.17 -57.57 -6.22
N VAL A 385 -28.46 -58.03 -7.44
CA VAL A 385 -28.21 -59.40 -7.90
C VAL A 385 -26.72 -59.61 -8.17
N THR A 386 -26.06 -60.44 -7.36
CA THR A 386 -24.64 -60.79 -7.54
C THR A 386 -24.47 -61.99 -8.45
N LYS A 387 -25.36 -62.99 -8.36
CA LYS A 387 -25.36 -64.17 -9.22
C LYS A 387 -26.78 -64.73 -9.33
N ALA A 388 -27.17 -65.22 -10.50
CA ALA A 388 -28.44 -65.92 -10.69
C ALA A 388 -28.22 -67.22 -11.47
N MET A 389 -28.78 -68.31 -10.97
CA MET A 389 -28.65 -69.65 -11.52
C MET A 389 -30.04 -70.20 -11.83
N TRP A 390 -30.28 -70.63 -13.06
CA TRP A 390 -31.44 -71.41 -13.46
C TRP A 390 -31.02 -72.88 -13.53
N SER A 391 -31.34 -73.64 -12.48
CA SER A 391 -30.65 -74.90 -12.18
C SER A 391 -29.13 -74.72 -12.20
N ASP A 392 -28.41 -75.34 -13.14
CA ASP A 392 -26.95 -75.24 -13.27
C ASP A 392 -26.48 -74.17 -14.27
N ASN A 393 -27.41 -73.44 -14.89
CA ASN A 393 -27.11 -72.43 -15.90
C ASN A 393 -26.99 -71.04 -15.28
N ASP A 394 -25.87 -70.35 -15.51
CA ASP A 394 -25.70 -68.98 -15.07
C ASP A 394 -26.54 -68.04 -15.95
N VAL A 395 -27.61 -67.50 -15.37
CA VAL A 395 -28.52 -66.53 -16.00
C VAL A 395 -28.36 -65.13 -15.41
N THR A 396 -27.24 -64.85 -14.74
CA THR A 396 -26.98 -63.58 -14.04
C THR A 396 -27.15 -62.38 -14.97
N ALA A 397 -26.58 -62.43 -16.17
CA ALA A 397 -26.67 -61.33 -17.13
C ALA A 397 -28.11 -61.05 -17.57
N PHE A 398 -28.90 -62.11 -17.82
CA PHE A 398 -30.30 -61.99 -18.17
C PHE A 398 -31.11 -61.39 -17.03
N ILE A 399 -30.99 -61.93 -15.81
CA ILE A 399 -31.71 -61.42 -14.64
C ILE A 399 -31.33 -59.97 -14.34
N ARG A 400 -30.06 -59.58 -14.47
CA ARG A 400 -29.63 -58.18 -14.31
C ARG A 400 -30.19 -57.25 -15.36
N THR A 401 -30.45 -57.74 -16.56
CA THR A 401 -31.08 -57.00 -17.66
C THR A 401 -32.57 -56.84 -17.36
N VAL A 402 -33.30 -57.95 -17.16
CA VAL A 402 -34.76 -57.92 -16.92
C VAL A 402 -35.11 -57.19 -15.63
N ALA A 403 -34.36 -57.40 -14.54
CA ALA A 403 -34.56 -56.63 -13.32
C ALA A 403 -34.32 -55.13 -13.59
N GLY A 404 -33.31 -54.81 -14.41
CA GLY A 404 -32.98 -53.45 -14.81
C GLY A 404 -34.09 -52.71 -15.56
N ASP A 405 -34.93 -53.44 -16.29
CA ASP A 405 -36.09 -52.88 -17.02
C ASP A 405 -37.27 -52.56 -16.07
N GLY A 406 -37.21 -53.01 -14.81
CA GLY A 406 -38.23 -52.70 -13.81
C GLY A 406 -39.57 -53.40 -14.08
N GLU A 407 -39.52 -54.60 -14.64
CA GLU A 407 -40.69 -55.43 -14.94
C GLU A 407 -40.67 -56.73 -14.12
N ASP A 408 -41.86 -57.26 -13.81
CA ASP A 408 -41.99 -58.58 -13.17
C ASP A 408 -41.64 -59.67 -14.19
N LEU A 409 -40.97 -60.74 -13.72
CA LEU A 409 -40.55 -61.85 -14.58
C LEU A 409 -41.25 -63.14 -14.18
N THR A 410 -42.01 -63.74 -15.10
CA THR A 410 -42.47 -65.12 -14.97
C THR A 410 -41.30 -66.07 -15.22
N VAL A 411 -40.85 -66.74 -14.17
CA VAL A 411 -39.71 -67.66 -14.18
C VAL A 411 -40.15 -68.96 -14.86
N SER A 412 -39.61 -69.25 -16.04
CA SER A 412 -39.91 -70.47 -16.79
C SER A 412 -38.79 -70.87 -17.72
N ALA A 413 -38.77 -72.13 -18.18
CA ALA A 413 -37.84 -72.58 -19.22
C ALA A 413 -37.90 -71.68 -20.47
N GLN A 414 -39.09 -71.20 -20.85
CA GLN A 414 -39.26 -70.27 -21.98
C GLN A 414 -38.58 -68.92 -21.75
N ALA A 415 -38.65 -68.38 -20.52
CA ALA A 415 -37.99 -67.12 -20.16
C ALA A 415 -36.46 -67.20 -20.30
N PHE A 416 -35.88 -68.39 -20.15
CA PHE A 416 -34.43 -68.63 -20.26
C PHE A 416 -34.03 -69.35 -21.56
N GLY A 417 -34.74 -69.10 -22.66
CA GLY A 417 -34.36 -69.61 -23.98
C GLY A 417 -34.62 -71.10 -24.20
N GLY A 418 -35.60 -71.67 -23.49
CA GLY A 418 -35.99 -73.09 -23.59
C GLY A 418 -35.12 -74.04 -22.75
N VAL A 419 -34.22 -73.52 -21.92
CA VAL A 419 -33.35 -74.34 -21.07
C VAL A 419 -34.18 -74.99 -19.95
N PRO A 420 -34.19 -76.34 -19.83
CA PRO A 420 -34.92 -77.01 -18.77
C PRO A 420 -34.38 -76.63 -17.39
N GLY A 421 -35.26 -76.35 -16.45
CA GLY A 421 -34.90 -76.10 -15.07
C GLY A 421 -36.11 -76.10 -14.16
N THR A 422 -35.88 -76.21 -12.86
CA THR A 422 -36.96 -76.35 -11.85
C THR A 422 -37.04 -75.16 -10.91
N ALA A 423 -35.95 -74.39 -10.79
CA ALA A 423 -35.89 -73.22 -9.92
C ALA A 423 -34.82 -72.21 -10.37
N LEU A 424 -35.17 -70.94 -10.21
CA LEU A 424 -34.25 -69.81 -10.27
C LEU A 424 -33.73 -69.52 -8.86
N THR A 425 -32.42 -69.55 -8.70
CA THR A 425 -31.70 -69.16 -7.49
C THR A 425 -30.98 -67.85 -7.73
N ILE A 426 -31.28 -66.82 -6.94
CA ILE A 426 -30.67 -65.50 -7.02
C ILE A 426 -29.88 -65.24 -5.75
N ASN A 427 -28.56 -65.13 -5.87
CA ASN A 427 -27.68 -64.63 -4.83
C ASN A 427 -27.64 -63.11 -4.88
N ARG A 428 -27.69 -62.50 -3.70
CA ARG A 428 -27.75 -61.05 -3.53
C ARG A 428 -26.56 -60.56 -2.71
N ASP A 429 -26.18 -59.29 -2.86
CA ASP A 429 -24.96 -58.69 -2.28
C ASP A 429 -24.90 -58.61 -0.74
N ASN A 430 -25.99 -58.96 -0.05
CA ASN A 430 -26.04 -59.13 1.40
C ASN A 430 -25.94 -60.61 1.85
N GLY A 431 -25.70 -61.54 0.93
CA GLY A 431 -25.62 -62.98 1.18
C GLY A 431 -26.97 -63.68 1.25
N SER A 432 -28.10 -62.98 1.11
CA SER A 432 -29.42 -63.61 1.14
C SER A 432 -29.80 -64.18 -0.22
N GLN A 433 -30.10 -65.48 -0.26
CA GLN A 433 -30.56 -66.16 -1.46
C GLN A 433 -32.07 -65.97 -1.65
N LEU A 434 -32.50 -65.81 -2.89
CA LEU A 434 -33.89 -65.75 -3.30
C LEU A 434 -34.15 -66.89 -4.27
N GLY A 435 -35.03 -67.83 -3.89
CA GLY A 435 -35.50 -68.90 -4.77
C GLY A 435 -36.86 -68.57 -5.38
N VAL A 436 -37.03 -68.85 -6.65
CA VAL A 436 -38.33 -68.81 -7.35
C VAL A 436 -38.48 -70.10 -8.14
N SER A 437 -39.54 -70.87 -7.90
CA SER A 437 -39.81 -72.11 -8.63
C SER A 437 -40.22 -71.84 -10.08
N ASP A 438 -40.11 -72.85 -10.93
CA ASP A 438 -40.70 -72.84 -12.27
C ASP A 438 -42.19 -72.45 -12.23
N GLY A 439 -42.62 -71.60 -13.15
CA GLY A 439 -43.95 -70.98 -13.19
C GLY A 439 -44.18 -69.83 -12.18
N GLY A 440 -43.23 -69.57 -11.27
CA GLY A 440 -43.34 -68.51 -10.28
C GLY A 440 -43.09 -67.10 -10.85
N ILE A 441 -43.50 -66.06 -10.10
CA ILE A 441 -43.27 -64.65 -10.48
C ILE A 441 -42.15 -64.07 -9.62
N LEU A 442 -41.10 -63.57 -10.28
CA LEU A 442 -40.07 -62.74 -9.67
C LEU A 442 -40.54 -61.28 -9.70
N ASN A 443 -41.07 -60.80 -8.58
CA ASN A 443 -41.48 -59.40 -8.44
C ASN A 443 -40.26 -58.47 -8.55
N LYS A 444 -40.37 -57.43 -9.37
CA LYS A 444 -39.33 -56.42 -9.59
C LYS A 444 -38.84 -55.77 -8.30
N GLU A 445 -39.75 -55.51 -7.36
CA GLU A 445 -39.45 -54.90 -6.07
C GLU A 445 -38.53 -55.76 -5.18
N ARG A 446 -38.23 -57.01 -5.56
CA ARG A 446 -37.34 -57.89 -4.79
C ARG A 446 -35.90 -57.90 -5.29
N VAL A 447 -35.66 -57.39 -6.50
CA VAL A 447 -34.38 -57.52 -7.22
C VAL A 447 -33.93 -56.24 -7.92
N PHE A 448 -34.86 -55.32 -8.22
CA PHE A 448 -34.58 -54.03 -8.82
C PHE A 448 -34.53 -52.95 -7.75
N SER A 449 -33.41 -52.25 -7.67
CA SER A 449 -33.25 -51.07 -6.83
C SER A 449 -32.95 -49.85 -7.68
N VAL A 450 -33.67 -48.75 -7.45
CA VAL A 450 -33.39 -47.46 -8.07
C VAL A 450 -33.38 -46.40 -6.99
N VAL A 451 -32.34 -45.58 -6.98
CA VAL A 451 -32.24 -44.43 -6.08
C VAL A 451 -31.95 -43.20 -6.90
N THR A 452 -32.75 -42.14 -6.71
CA THR A 452 -32.50 -40.83 -7.30
C THR A 452 -32.05 -39.87 -6.22
N LEU A 453 -30.93 -39.20 -6.45
CA LEU A 453 -30.33 -38.20 -5.56
C LEU A 453 -30.31 -36.86 -6.28
N ASP A 454 -31.04 -35.87 -5.74
CA ASP A 454 -30.95 -34.50 -6.21
C ASP A 454 -29.91 -33.75 -5.37
N ILE A 455 -28.87 -33.27 -6.05
CA ILE A 455 -27.69 -32.65 -5.44
C ILE A 455 -27.59 -31.23 -5.97
N THR A 456 -27.68 -30.25 -5.08
CA THR A 456 -27.37 -28.86 -5.42
C THR A 456 -25.87 -28.65 -5.33
N ILE A 457 -25.26 -28.16 -6.41
CA ILE A 457 -23.81 -27.91 -6.46
C ILE A 457 -23.47 -26.73 -5.52
N PRO A 458 -22.75 -26.97 -4.41
CA PRO A 458 -22.65 -26.01 -3.31
C PRO A 458 -21.46 -25.04 -3.43
N GLY A 459 -20.63 -25.18 -4.47
CA GLY A 459 -19.47 -24.34 -4.70
C GLY A 459 -18.83 -24.67 -6.06
N THR A 460 -17.91 -23.82 -6.49
CA THR A 460 -17.09 -24.03 -7.68
C THR A 460 -15.79 -24.77 -7.35
N LEU A 461 -15.31 -25.53 -8.35
CA LEU A 461 -13.98 -26.15 -8.36
C LEU A 461 -13.00 -25.40 -9.27
N ALA A 462 -13.41 -24.25 -9.81
CA ALA A 462 -12.55 -23.36 -10.57
C ALA A 462 -11.37 -22.86 -9.73
N ASN A 463 -10.29 -22.49 -10.41
CA ASN A 463 -9.20 -21.74 -9.79
C ASN A 463 -9.72 -20.34 -9.38
N PRO A 464 -9.19 -19.76 -8.29
CA PRO A 464 -9.31 -18.34 -8.00
C PRO A 464 -8.95 -17.48 -9.21
N PHE A 465 -9.50 -16.27 -9.26
CA PHE A 465 -9.26 -15.35 -10.37
C PHE A 465 -7.78 -14.98 -10.51
N TYR A 466 -7.08 -14.83 -9.38
CA TYR A 466 -5.65 -14.60 -9.33
C TYR A 466 -4.91 -15.88 -8.93
N GLU A 467 -3.82 -16.21 -9.64
CA GLU A 467 -3.08 -17.46 -9.39
C GLU A 467 -2.50 -17.55 -7.98
N GLU A 468 -2.11 -16.42 -7.39
CA GLU A 468 -1.57 -16.34 -6.03
C GLU A 468 -2.59 -16.69 -4.93
N ASP A 469 -3.89 -16.48 -5.20
CA ASP A 469 -4.96 -16.87 -4.27
C ASP A 469 -5.11 -18.40 -4.18
N ASN A 470 -4.47 -19.17 -5.09
CA ASN A 470 -4.36 -20.63 -4.93
C ASN A 470 -3.64 -21.02 -3.64
N LEU A 471 -2.74 -20.18 -3.11
CA LEU A 471 -2.08 -20.46 -1.84
C LEU A 471 -3.01 -20.28 -0.64
N VAL A 472 -4.00 -19.39 -0.76
CA VAL A 472 -5.03 -19.15 0.25
C VAL A 472 -6.12 -20.22 0.17
N CYS A 473 -6.42 -20.71 -1.04
CA CYS A 473 -7.40 -21.76 -1.28
C CYS A 473 -6.85 -22.92 -2.14
N PRO A 474 -5.93 -23.74 -1.58
CA PRO A 474 -5.20 -24.75 -2.37
C PRO A 474 -6.05 -25.98 -2.70
N THR A 475 -6.94 -26.39 -1.80
CA THR A 475 -7.64 -27.69 -1.88
C THR A 475 -9.15 -27.59 -1.69
N GLY A 476 -9.64 -26.46 -1.19
CA GLY A 476 -11.05 -26.23 -0.91
C GLY A 476 -11.85 -25.77 -2.13
N PRO A 477 -13.14 -26.13 -2.24
CA PRO A 477 -14.03 -25.46 -3.19
C PRO A 477 -14.23 -24.00 -2.79
N ILE A 478 -14.55 -23.18 -3.78
CA ILE A 478 -14.81 -21.76 -3.59
C ILE A 478 -16.32 -21.54 -3.69
N ILE A 479 -16.89 -20.87 -2.71
CA ILE A 479 -18.33 -20.65 -2.60
C ILE A 479 -18.64 -19.24 -3.09
N HIS A 480 -19.42 -19.12 -4.17
CA HIS A 480 -19.79 -17.83 -4.75
C HIS A 480 -21.19 -17.36 -4.31
N THR A 481 -22.05 -18.28 -3.93
CA THR A 481 -23.48 -18.05 -3.71
C THR A 481 -23.89 -18.26 -2.26
N GLU A 482 -25.01 -17.63 -1.90
CA GLU A 482 -25.62 -17.69 -0.57
C GLU A 482 -26.11 -19.11 -0.25
N ILE A 483 -26.71 -19.79 -1.25
CA ILE A 483 -27.11 -21.20 -1.16
C ILE A 483 -25.89 -22.09 -0.89
N GLY A 484 -24.80 -21.90 -1.63
CA GLY A 484 -23.56 -22.64 -1.41
C GLY A 484 -23.00 -22.43 -0.01
N ALA A 485 -22.98 -21.18 0.48
CA ALA A 485 -22.48 -20.84 1.80
C ALA A 485 -23.33 -21.47 2.91
N GLY A 486 -24.65 -21.50 2.72
CA GLY A 486 -25.59 -22.17 3.61
C GLY A 486 -25.44 -23.68 3.63
N ILE A 487 -25.37 -24.33 2.46
CA ILE A 487 -25.23 -25.79 2.33
C ILE A 487 -23.90 -26.27 2.93
N MET A 488 -22.81 -25.56 2.67
CA MET A 488 -21.48 -25.91 3.19
C MET A 488 -21.31 -25.50 4.65
N GLY A 489 -22.21 -24.67 5.22
CA GLY A 489 -22.02 -24.06 6.53
C GLY A 489 -20.78 -23.18 6.61
N ALA A 490 -20.31 -22.68 5.46
CA ALA A 490 -19.09 -21.88 5.37
C ALA A 490 -19.24 -20.51 6.04
N ASN A 491 -20.48 -20.02 6.11
CA ASN A 491 -20.80 -18.77 6.75
C ASN A 491 -22.04 -18.94 7.64
N SER A 492 -21.91 -18.53 8.90
CA SER A 492 -23.01 -18.55 9.88
C SER A 492 -24.15 -17.59 9.53
N CYS A 493 -23.94 -16.73 8.53
CA CYS A 493 -24.89 -15.76 7.99
C CYS A 493 -25.89 -16.33 6.99
N PHE A 494 -25.77 -17.59 6.55
CA PHE A 494 -26.70 -18.18 5.59
C PHE A 494 -27.35 -19.46 6.10
N LYS A 495 -28.63 -19.63 5.77
CA LYS A 495 -29.37 -20.88 5.91
C LYS A 495 -29.08 -21.77 4.69
N ALA A 496 -29.35 -23.07 4.81
CA ALA A 496 -29.15 -24.03 3.70
C ALA A 496 -29.98 -23.72 2.43
N ASP A 497 -31.05 -22.94 2.55
CA ASP A 497 -31.85 -22.44 1.42
C ASP A 497 -31.29 -21.16 0.78
N GLY A 498 -30.14 -20.67 1.27
CA GLY A 498 -29.51 -19.41 0.87
C GLY A 498 -30.09 -18.17 1.57
N GLY A 499 -31.15 -18.31 2.37
CA GLY A 499 -31.73 -17.17 3.09
C GLY A 499 -30.77 -16.62 4.15
N PHE A 500 -30.81 -15.30 4.36
CA PHE A 500 -30.04 -14.66 5.41
C PHE A 500 -30.40 -15.22 6.80
N ASN A 501 -29.37 -15.59 7.55
CA ASN A 501 -29.43 -16.10 8.91
C ASN A 501 -28.67 -15.13 9.84
N PRO A 502 -29.34 -14.16 10.47
CA PRO A 502 -28.71 -13.24 11.42
C PRO A 502 -28.40 -13.94 12.75
N SER A 503 -27.56 -14.97 12.70
CA SER A 503 -27.11 -15.68 13.89
C SER A 503 -26.21 -14.77 14.74
N LEU A 504 -26.07 -15.10 16.02
CA LEU A 504 -25.22 -14.33 16.94
C LEU A 504 -23.78 -14.20 16.42
N VAL A 505 -23.21 -15.30 15.93
CA VAL A 505 -21.84 -15.33 15.39
C VAL A 505 -21.74 -14.47 14.13
N CYS A 506 -22.69 -14.62 13.20
CA CYS A 506 -22.74 -13.82 11.97
C CYS A 506 -22.70 -12.32 12.25
N MET A 507 -23.60 -11.86 13.13
CA MET A 507 -23.73 -10.44 13.42
C MET A 507 -22.52 -9.89 14.16
N GLN A 508 -21.88 -10.68 15.03
CA GLN A 508 -20.64 -10.30 15.71
C GLN A 508 -19.49 -10.12 14.72
N ASP A 509 -19.36 -11.00 13.74
CA ASP A 509 -18.29 -10.92 12.73
C ASP A 509 -18.48 -9.72 11.79
N ILE A 510 -19.72 -9.45 11.33
CA ILE A 510 -20.01 -8.28 10.49
C ILE A 510 -19.77 -6.98 11.28
N PHE A 511 -20.22 -6.92 12.55
CA PHE A 511 -20.03 -5.73 13.38
C PHE A 511 -18.55 -5.40 13.61
N ARG A 512 -17.71 -6.42 13.86
CA ARG A 512 -16.24 -6.23 13.95
C ARG A 512 -15.62 -5.82 12.63
N SER A 513 -16.06 -6.44 11.52
CA SER A 513 -15.54 -6.14 10.18
C SER A 513 -15.84 -4.70 9.76
N ALA A 514 -16.97 -4.15 10.22
CA ALA A 514 -17.32 -2.74 10.08
C ALA A 514 -16.53 -1.80 11.02
N GLY A 515 -15.62 -2.32 11.86
CA GLY A 515 -14.81 -1.53 12.79
C GLY A 515 -15.40 -1.37 14.19
N GLY A 516 -16.51 -2.05 14.51
CA GLY A 516 -17.11 -2.03 15.83
C GLY A 516 -16.35 -2.86 16.88
N THR A 517 -16.45 -2.46 18.15
CA THR A 517 -15.80 -3.12 19.29
C THR A 517 -16.83 -3.80 20.19
N GLN A 518 -16.37 -4.67 21.10
CA GLN A 518 -17.26 -5.30 22.09
C GLN A 518 -17.80 -4.31 23.13
N GLN A 519 -17.14 -3.16 23.27
CA GLN A 519 -17.52 -2.08 24.17
C GLN A 519 -18.64 -1.21 23.59
N GLY A 520 -18.88 -1.26 22.27
CA GLY A 520 -19.95 -0.52 21.62
C GLY A 520 -21.35 -0.88 22.12
N ASP A 521 -22.21 0.12 22.32
CA ASP A 521 -23.60 -0.12 22.73
C ASP A 521 -24.34 -1.03 21.72
N GLY A 522 -23.97 -0.94 20.44
CA GLY A 522 -24.50 -1.74 19.33
C GLY A 522 -23.99 -3.18 19.26
N TRP A 523 -23.04 -3.59 20.12
CA TRP A 523 -22.46 -4.93 20.08
C TRP A 523 -23.54 -6.03 20.17
N PRO A 524 -23.64 -6.97 19.19
CA PRO A 524 -24.67 -8.01 19.17
C PRO A 524 -24.36 -9.11 20.19
N ALA A 525 -24.74 -8.88 21.44
CA ALA A 525 -24.64 -9.85 22.53
C ALA A 525 -25.93 -10.67 22.73
N THR A 526 -27.08 -10.18 22.26
CA THR A 526 -28.39 -10.82 22.47
C THR A 526 -29.24 -10.80 21.19
N PRO A 527 -30.24 -11.68 21.06
CA PRO A 527 -31.18 -11.66 19.93
C PRO A 527 -31.93 -10.33 19.73
N GLU A 528 -32.15 -9.56 20.79
CA GLU A 528 -32.77 -8.23 20.74
C GLU A 528 -31.84 -7.22 20.08
N LYS A 529 -30.55 -7.21 20.48
CA LYS A 529 -29.55 -6.33 19.87
C LYS A 529 -29.31 -6.68 18.41
N ILE A 530 -29.33 -7.97 18.06
CA ILE A 530 -29.28 -8.41 16.66
C ILE A 530 -30.41 -7.78 15.87
N ARG A 531 -31.66 -7.90 16.34
CA ARG A 531 -32.84 -7.32 15.67
C ARG A 531 -32.74 -5.80 15.49
N ALA A 532 -32.10 -5.10 16.41
CA ALA A 532 -31.86 -3.66 16.32
C ALA A 532 -30.81 -3.26 15.26
N LEU A 533 -29.89 -4.16 14.91
CA LEU A 533 -28.87 -3.93 13.86
C LEU A 533 -29.40 -4.24 12.45
N LEU A 534 -30.48 -5.02 12.34
CA LEU A 534 -31.11 -5.34 11.07
C LEU A 534 -31.86 -4.10 10.59
N ARG A 535 -31.53 -3.62 9.38
CA ARG A 535 -32.21 -2.46 8.81
C ARG A 535 -33.68 -2.82 8.53
N PRO A 536 -34.65 -1.97 8.88
CA PRO A 536 -36.06 -2.22 8.60
C PRO A 536 -36.39 -1.80 7.16
N SER A 537 -35.80 -2.46 6.16
CA SER A 537 -36.27 -2.36 4.77
C SER A 537 -36.97 -3.66 4.36
N ALA A 538 -38.30 -3.56 4.24
CA ALA A 538 -39.24 -4.48 3.59
C ALA A 538 -39.17 -5.97 3.97
N GLU A 539 -39.97 -6.41 4.96
CA GLU A 539 -40.40 -7.80 5.27
C GLU A 539 -39.32 -8.90 5.48
N ALA A 540 -38.11 -8.79 4.93
CA ALA A 540 -36.99 -9.71 5.06
C ALA A 540 -35.65 -8.95 4.92
N PRO A 541 -34.92 -8.69 6.02
CA PRO A 541 -33.62 -8.03 5.96
C PRO A 541 -32.60 -8.88 5.18
N SER A 542 -31.73 -8.23 4.41
CA SER A 542 -30.64 -8.89 3.67
C SER A 542 -29.27 -8.67 4.32
N LEU A 543 -28.33 -9.57 4.02
CA LEU A 543 -26.95 -9.45 4.49
C LEU A 543 -26.27 -8.20 3.90
N ASP A 544 -26.45 -7.95 2.61
CA ASP A 544 -25.84 -6.80 1.91
C ASP A 544 -26.29 -5.46 2.52
N GLU A 545 -27.59 -5.28 2.78
CA GLU A 545 -28.11 -4.05 3.39
C GLU A 545 -27.63 -3.86 4.82
N THR A 546 -27.56 -4.95 5.59
CA THR A 546 -27.08 -4.94 6.97
C THR A 546 -25.59 -4.60 7.03
N ALA A 547 -24.77 -5.24 6.18
CA ALA A 547 -23.33 -4.96 6.10
C ALA A 547 -23.05 -3.54 5.61
N ALA A 548 -23.76 -3.06 4.58
CA ALA A 548 -23.63 -1.69 4.09
C ALA A 548 -23.99 -0.65 5.17
N HIS A 549 -25.05 -0.89 5.94
CA HIS A 549 -25.44 -0.03 7.05
C HIS A 549 -24.37 0.01 8.16
N LEU A 550 -23.86 -1.15 8.58
CA LEU A 550 -22.82 -1.21 9.61
C LEU A 550 -21.51 -0.57 9.14
N ASN A 551 -21.12 -0.78 7.88
CA ASN A 551 -19.95 -0.13 7.28
C ASN A 551 -20.10 1.40 7.23
N ASP A 552 -21.30 1.91 6.97
CA ASP A 552 -21.61 3.35 7.04
C ASP A 552 -21.42 3.89 8.47
N LEU A 553 -21.96 3.19 9.47
CA LEU A 553 -21.78 3.55 10.89
C LEU A 553 -20.30 3.48 11.31
N GLY A 554 -19.58 2.45 10.91
CA GLY A 554 -18.14 2.31 11.16
C GLY A 554 -17.33 3.46 10.58
N ARG A 555 -17.68 3.89 9.36
CA ARG A 555 -17.04 5.03 8.70
C ARG A 555 -17.34 6.34 9.40
N ILE A 556 -18.58 6.54 9.84
CA ILE A 556 -18.96 7.68 10.67
C ILE A 556 -18.16 7.65 11.99
N ALA A 557 -18.14 6.54 12.72
CA ALA A 557 -17.42 6.43 14.00
C ALA A 557 -15.91 6.64 13.88
N THR A 558 -15.32 6.30 12.73
CA THR A 558 -13.87 6.42 12.52
C THR A 558 -13.47 7.79 11.97
N TYR A 559 -14.25 8.34 11.04
CA TYR A 559 -13.85 9.49 10.23
C TYR A 559 -14.82 10.68 10.30
N GLY A 560 -15.97 10.54 10.95
CA GLY A 560 -17.00 11.58 11.00
C GLY A 560 -17.69 11.85 9.65
N VAL A 561 -17.59 10.93 8.69
CA VAL A 561 -18.21 11.04 7.36
C VAL A 561 -19.07 9.82 7.04
N ASN A 562 -20.24 10.05 6.44
CA ASN A 562 -21.12 8.99 5.96
C ASN A 562 -20.63 8.39 4.64
N SER A 563 -21.33 7.38 4.12
CA SER A 563 -21.14 6.60 2.89
C SER A 563 -21.08 7.44 1.61
N ALA A 564 -21.70 8.62 1.61
CA ALA A 564 -21.62 9.59 0.52
C ALA A 564 -20.40 10.53 0.62
N GLY A 565 -19.56 10.36 1.64
CA GLY A 565 -18.37 11.19 1.88
C GLY A 565 -18.70 12.55 2.51
N ARG A 566 -19.94 12.74 2.97
CA ARG A 566 -20.38 14.00 3.61
C ARG A 566 -20.11 13.92 5.11
N THR A 567 -19.56 15.00 5.66
CA THR A 567 -19.43 15.19 7.11
C THR A 567 -20.80 15.14 7.77
N VAL A 568 -20.89 14.44 8.91
CA VAL A 568 -22.12 14.38 9.70
C VAL A 568 -22.07 15.35 10.87
N GLU A 569 -23.25 15.70 11.40
CA GLU A 569 -23.38 16.48 12.63
C GLU A 569 -22.63 15.80 13.80
N PHE A 570 -22.05 16.60 14.70
CA PHE A 570 -21.27 16.05 15.82
C PHE A 570 -22.11 15.16 16.74
N SER A 571 -23.40 15.45 16.92
CA SER A 571 -24.32 14.60 17.67
C SER A 571 -24.40 13.19 17.06
N VAL A 572 -24.50 13.10 15.74
CA VAL A 572 -24.52 11.84 14.99
C VAL A 572 -23.18 11.12 15.12
N PHE A 573 -22.06 11.82 14.96
CA PHE A 573 -20.73 11.25 15.16
C PHE A 573 -20.56 10.67 16.57
N ARG A 574 -20.88 11.46 17.60
CA ARG A 574 -20.79 11.09 19.01
C ARG A 574 -21.63 9.86 19.33
N ASP A 575 -22.89 9.86 18.92
CA ASP A 575 -23.81 8.76 19.19
C ASP A 575 -23.36 7.49 18.44
N THR A 576 -22.78 7.64 17.24
CA THR A 576 -22.22 6.52 16.47
C THR A 576 -20.93 5.98 17.07
N CYS A 577 -20.05 6.82 17.63
CA CYS A 577 -18.87 6.35 18.39
C CYS A 577 -19.28 5.55 19.63
N LYS A 578 -20.31 6.01 20.35
CA LYS A 578 -20.86 5.27 21.49
C LYS A 578 -21.43 3.93 21.04
N PHE A 579 -22.16 3.94 19.92
CA PHE A 579 -22.78 2.75 19.35
C PHE A 579 -21.75 1.72 18.86
N MET A 580 -20.77 2.13 18.05
CA MET A 580 -19.80 1.24 17.41
C MET A 580 -18.60 0.91 18.31
N LEU A 581 -18.05 1.90 19.01
CA LEU A 581 -16.74 1.81 19.66
C LEU A 581 -16.80 1.83 21.19
N GLY A 582 -17.94 2.23 21.77
CA GLY A 582 -18.16 2.21 23.22
C GLY A 582 -17.56 3.39 23.96
N TYR A 583 -17.12 4.43 23.24
CA TYR A 583 -16.64 5.68 23.83
C TYR A 583 -17.48 6.86 23.32
N VAL A 584 -17.61 7.88 24.16
CA VAL A 584 -18.34 9.11 23.83
C VAL A 584 -17.31 10.22 23.66
N PRO A 585 -17.04 10.70 22.42
CA PRO A 585 -16.17 11.85 22.23
C PRO A 585 -16.81 13.08 22.89
N MET A 586 -16.04 13.84 23.67
CA MET A 586 -16.52 15.05 24.34
C MET A 586 -16.58 16.25 23.39
N ASN A 587 -15.75 16.26 22.35
CA ASN A 587 -15.70 17.34 21.37
C ASN A 587 -15.34 16.80 19.96
N PRO A 588 -15.52 17.60 18.89
CA PRO A 588 -15.33 17.17 17.50
C PRO A 588 -13.87 16.87 17.14
N CYS A 589 -12.92 17.22 18.02
CA CYS A 589 -11.50 16.93 17.85
C CYS A 589 -11.08 15.60 18.50
N GLU A 590 -11.96 14.94 19.26
CA GLU A 590 -11.69 13.64 19.84
C GLU A 590 -11.96 12.54 18.81
N GLY A 591 -10.90 12.16 18.10
CA GLY A 591 -10.89 11.09 17.11
C GLY A 591 -9.46 10.63 16.80
N PRO A 592 -9.26 9.72 15.84
CA PRO A 592 -7.92 9.21 15.49
C PRO A 592 -6.93 10.31 15.08
N ASN A 593 -7.43 11.47 14.65
CA ASN A 593 -6.59 12.62 14.25
C ASN A 593 -6.27 13.60 15.40
N LYS A 594 -6.73 13.34 16.64
CA LYS A 594 -6.55 14.23 17.81
C LYS A 594 -5.10 14.66 18.01
N GLU A 595 -4.16 13.73 17.83
CA GLU A 595 -2.74 13.96 18.13
C GLU A 595 -1.93 14.56 16.97
N ARG A 596 -2.36 14.40 15.71
CA ARG A 596 -1.50 14.69 14.54
C ARG A 596 -2.20 15.38 13.37
N GLY A 597 -3.53 15.55 13.41
CA GLY A 597 -4.32 16.01 12.27
C GLY A 597 -4.39 14.97 11.15
N PRO A 598 -4.96 15.30 9.97
CA PRO A 598 -5.66 16.54 9.67
C PRO A 598 -6.97 16.66 10.46
N HIS A 599 -7.26 17.86 10.96
CA HIS A 599 -8.44 18.14 11.76
C HIS A 599 -9.61 18.50 10.85
N SER A 600 -10.80 17.99 11.17
CA SER A 600 -12.03 18.35 10.44
C SER A 600 -12.33 19.84 10.60
N ALA A 601 -13.04 20.45 9.64
CA ALA A 601 -13.47 21.84 9.74
C ALA A 601 -14.27 22.12 11.03
N ALA A 602 -15.07 21.15 11.48
CA ALA A 602 -15.81 21.22 12.74
C ALA A 602 -14.89 21.21 13.98
N CYS A 603 -13.83 20.39 13.97
CA CYS A 603 -12.82 20.45 15.02
C CYS A 603 -12.12 21.81 15.04
N LEU A 604 -11.70 22.31 13.88
CA LEU A 604 -11.02 23.59 13.77
C LEU A 604 -11.91 24.76 14.24
N ASP A 605 -13.20 24.77 13.88
CA ASP A 605 -14.15 25.78 14.35
C ASP A 605 -14.37 25.71 15.87
N TYR A 606 -14.47 24.50 16.44
CA TYR A 606 -14.54 24.31 17.88
C TYR A 606 -13.30 24.87 18.59
N LEU A 607 -12.09 24.58 18.08
CA LEU A 607 -10.84 25.12 18.63
C LEU A 607 -10.77 26.65 18.45
N TRP A 608 -11.28 27.19 17.34
CA TRP A 608 -11.32 28.64 17.07
C TRP A 608 -12.19 29.39 18.09
N ARG A 609 -13.38 28.87 18.39
CA ARG A 609 -14.32 29.44 19.38
C ARG A 609 -13.75 29.41 20.78
N THR A 610 -13.12 28.28 21.12
CA THR A 610 -12.74 27.96 22.49
C THR A 610 -11.26 28.18 22.76
N ALA A 611 -10.46 28.76 21.84
CA ALA A 611 -9.00 28.80 21.91
C ALA A 611 -8.45 29.26 23.27
N ALA A 612 -9.08 30.28 23.87
CA ALA A 612 -8.73 30.84 25.18
C ALA A 612 -9.34 30.11 26.41
N MET A 613 -10.04 29.00 26.19
CA MET A 613 -10.77 28.23 27.22
C MET A 613 -10.41 26.73 27.16
N PRO A 614 -9.26 26.31 27.71
CA PRO A 614 -8.87 24.90 27.73
C PRO A 614 -9.85 23.98 28.46
N ALA A 615 -10.59 24.52 29.45
CA ALA A 615 -11.62 23.80 30.18
C ALA A 615 -12.83 23.37 29.32
N ALA A 616 -12.97 23.90 28.10
CA ALA A 616 -14.01 23.46 27.17
C ALA A 616 -13.82 22.00 26.73
N ASP A 617 -12.57 21.53 26.65
CA ASP A 617 -12.23 20.19 26.14
C ASP A 617 -12.74 19.04 27.02
N THR A 618 -12.97 19.30 28.29
CA THR A 618 -13.53 18.34 29.27
C THR A 618 -14.99 18.60 29.58
N SER A 619 -15.64 19.54 28.88
CA SER A 619 -17.04 19.87 29.10
C SER A 619 -17.96 18.97 28.28
N ASN A 620 -19.05 18.50 28.87
CA ASN A 620 -20.14 17.80 28.15
C ASN A 620 -21.09 18.77 27.43
N LYS A 621 -20.69 20.03 27.23
CA LYS A 621 -21.53 21.04 26.59
C LYS A 621 -21.40 20.91 25.08
N ASP A 622 -22.53 21.01 24.38
CA ASP A 622 -22.58 20.96 22.92
C ASP A 622 -21.53 21.92 22.30
N PRO A 623 -20.59 21.42 21.48
CA PRO A 623 -19.58 22.21 20.79
C PRO A 623 -20.14 23.42 20.04
N ALA A 624 -21.33 23.30 19.44
CA ALA A 624 -21.98 24.38 18.71
C ALA A 624 -22.57 25.47 19.62
N ALA A 625 -22.86 25.14 20.88
CA ALA A 625 -23.42 26.07 21.88
C ALA A 625 -22.33 26.91 22.59
N TRP A 626 -21.06 26.72 22.24
CA TRP A 626 -19.98 27.58 22.72
C TRP A 626 -19.97 28.92 21.96
N PRO A 627 -20.01 30.06 22.67
CA PRO A 627 -19.89 31.35 22.03
C PRO A 627 -18.49 31.51 21.42
N HIS A 628 -18.38 32.39 20.43
CA HIS A 628 -17.10 32.86 19.85
C HIS A 628 -16.37 33.76 20.86
N SER A 629 -15.95 33.18 21.98
CA SER A 629 -15.36 33.90 23.11
C SER A 629 -13.90 34.27 22.90
N ALA A 630 -13.17 33.49 22.08
CA ALA A 630 -11.81 33.81 21.70
C ALA A 630 -11.79 34.64 20.40
N CYS A 631 -12.02 34.01 19.25
CA CYS A 631 -12.09 34.70 17.96
C CYS A 631 -13.49 34.59 17.37
N THR A 632 -13.86 35.52 16.47
CA THR A 632 -15.21 35.61 15.88
C THR A 632 -15.30 34.91 14.53
N VAL A 633 -16.52 34.62 14.07
CA VAL A 633 -16.81 34.10 12.72
C VAL A 633 -16.34 35.02 11.58
N ASN A 634 -16.14 36.31 11.86
CA ASN A 634 -15.72 37.29 10.86
C ASN A 634 -14.18 37.41 10.74
N GLY A 635 -13.44 36.67 11.56
CA GLY A 635 -11.98 36.63 11.49
C GLY A 635 -11.49 36.14 10.13
N ALA A 636 -10.47 36.78 9.57
CA ALA A 636 -9.92 36.37 8.27
C ALA A 636 -9.35 34.94 8.27
N MET A 637 -9.01 34.40 9.45
CA MET A 637 -8.51 33.04 9.66
C MET A 637 -9.59 32.07 10.17
N ALA A 638 -10.87 32.47 10.19
CA ALA A 638 -11.95 31.61 10.64
C ALA A 638 -12.08 30.35 9.75
N PRO A 639 -12.19 29.13 10.34
CA PRO A 639 -12.33 27.89 9.57
C PRO A 639 -13.66 27.76 8.82
N LEU A 640 -14.68 28.48 9.29
CA LEU A 640 -16.00 28.59 8.67
C LEU A 640 -16.24 30.04 8.26
N ASN A 641 -16.95 30.22 7.15
CA ASN A 641 -17.44 31.52 6.72
C ASN A 641 -18.64 31.95 7.59
N PRO A 642 -19.04 33.25 7.57
CA PRO A 642 -20.18 33.74 8.36
C PRO A 642 -21.52 33.05 8.06
N ASP A 643 -21.68 32.45 6.88
CA ASP A 643 -22.85 31.66 6.47
C ASP A 643 -22.79 30.20 6.94
N GLY A 644 -21.72 29.80 7.63
CA GLY A 644 -21.48 28.44 8.11
C GLY A 644 -20.84 27.50 7.08
N SER A 645 -20.57 27.96 5.85
CA SER A 645 -19.85 27.15 4.85
C SER A 645 -18.37 26.98 5.22
N ILE A 646 -17.75 25.88 4.75
CA ILE A 646 -16.35 25.57 5.03
C ILE A 646 -15.45 26.56 4.27
N ASN A 647 -14.52 27.20 4.99
CA ASN A 647 -13.45 27.96 4.38
C ASN A 647 -12.28 27.03 4.06
N GLU A 648 -12.32 26.42 2.86
CA GLU A 648 -11.33 25.41 2.46
C GLU A 648 -9.89 25.93 2.49
N ALA A 649 -9.67 27.22 2.18
CA ALA A 649 -8.33 27.80 2.22
C ALA A 649 -7.76 27.85 3.66
N ASN A 650 -8.57 28.25 4.63
CA ASN A 650 -8.17 28.30 6.04
C ASN A 650 -8.03 26.90 6.63
N VAL A 651 -8.97 25.99 6.33
CA VAL A 651 -8.88 24.59 6.75
C VAL A 651 -7.64 23.92 6.17
N ALA A 652 -7.37 24.13 4.88
CA ALA A 652 -6.17 23.60 4.22
C ALA A 652 -4.90 24.25 4.76
N TYR A 653 -4.90 25.54 5.09
CA TYR A 653 -3.76 26.22 5.69
C TYR A 653 -3.37 25.60 7.04
N VAL A 654 -4.36 25.40 7.94
CA VAL A 654 -4.12 24.80 9.25
C VAL A 654 -3.73 23.32 9.14
N ASN A 655 -4.26 22.61 8.13
CA ASN A 655 -3.91 21.22 7.82
C ASN A 655 -2.76 21.07 6.79
N ASN A 656 -2.00 22.12 6.49
CA ASN A 656 -0.89 22.03 5.52
C ASN A 656 0.36 21.44 6.19
N SER A 657 1.20 20.80 5.39
CA SER A 657 2.50 20.17 5.70
C SER A 657 3.46 20.92 6.64
N GLN A 658 3.39 22.25 6.75
CA GLN A 658 4.20 23.03 7.71
C GLN A 658 3.62 23.03 9.14
N LEU A 659 2.33 22.75 9.30
CA LEU A 659 1.58 22.64 10.56
C LEU A 659 1.02 21.21 10.77
N ASN A 660 1.23 20.29 9.83
CA ASN A 660 0.84 18.88 9.97
C ASN A 660 1.69 18.18 11.03
N GLY A 661 1.02 17.38 11.88
CA GLY A 661 1.61 16.80 13.09
C GLY A 661 1.39 17.64 14.34
N ILE A 662 0.81 18.83 14.22
CA ILE A 662 0.38 19.60 15.37
C ILE A 662 -0.97 19.04 15.83
N GLY A 663 -0.95 18.30 16.94
CA GLY A 663 -2.16 17.81 17.58
C GLY A 663 -3.12 18.93 17.98
N MET A 664 -4.32 18.56 18.36
CA MET A 664 -5.38 19.47 18.81
C MET A 664 -4.85 20.57 19.74
N GLN A 665 -3.95 20.24 20.67
CA GLN A 665 -3.35 21.21 21.60
C GLN A 665 -2.49 22.27 20.93
N GLY A 666 -1.72 21.94 19.89
CA GLY A 666 -0.89 22.94 19.23
C GLY A 666 -1.69 23.81 18.26
N VAL A 667 -2.76 23.30 17.63
CA VAL A 667 -3.71 24.13 16.87
C VAL A 667 -4.44 25.09 17.81
N ARG A 668 -4.86 24.61 18.99
CA ARG A 668 -5.42 25.44 20.05
C ARG A 668 -4.44 26.54 20.49
N GLY A 669 -3.16 26.19 20.68
CA GLY A 669 -2.09 27.13 21.00
C GLY A 669 -1.96 28.23 19.94
N MET A 670 -1.91 27.87 18.67
CA MET A 670 -1.84 28.82 17.55
C MET A 670 -3.03 29.79 17.53
N TYR A 671 -4.26 29.30 17.67
CA TYR A 671 -5.43 30.17 17.73
C TYR A 671 -5.45 31.05 18.98
N ASN A 672 -4.98 30.53 20.11
CA ASN A 672 -4.89 31.31 21.35
C ASN A 672 -3.82 32.40 21.26
N ASP A 673 -2.70 32.15 20.57
CA ASP A 673 -1.67 33.15 20.31
C ASP A 673 -2.22 34.27 19.42
N ILE A 674 -2.96 33.94 18.35
CA ILE A 674 -3.65 34.93 17.52
C ILE A 674 -4.64 35.77 18.35
N HIS A 675 -5.40 35.13 19.25
CA HIS A 675 -6.32 35.82 20.15
C HIS A 675 -5.59 36.77 21.12
N ARG A 676 -4.55 36.29 21.80
CA ARG A 676 -3.76 37.08 22.76
C ARG A 676 -3.06 38.25 22.09
N GLU A 677 -2.49 38.05 20.89
CA GLU A 677 -1.87 39.14 20.12
C GLU A 677 -2.89 40.20 19.69
N ALA A 678 -4.13 39.79 19.38
CA ALA A 678 -5.18 40.73 19.01
C ALA A 678 -5.64 41.59 20.20
N GLN A 679 -5.62 41.06 21.42
CA GLN A 679 -6.02 41.78 22.63
C GLN A 679 -4.89 42.64 23.20
N ASP A 680 -3.71 42.05 23.44
CA ASP A 680 -2.73 42.60 24.39
C ASP A 680 -1.36 42.91 23.77
N SER A 681 -1.21 42.92 22.44
CA SER A 681 0.09 43.20 21.83
C SER A 681 0.48 44.67 21.95
N SER A 682 1.70 44.91 22.45
CA SER A 682 2.32 46.26 22.51
C SER A 682 2.78 46.78 21.15
N ASN A 683 2.84 45.91 20.12
CA ASN A 683 3.18 46.30 18.76
C ASN A 683 1.90 46.46 17.93
N PHE A 684 1.60 47.69 17.55
CA PHE A 684 0.37 48.02 16.81
C PHE A 684 0.22 47.22 15.49
N GLU A 685 1.29 47.00 14.74
CA GLU A 685 1.20 46.23 13.49
C GLU A 685 0.86 44.76 13.73
N LYS A 686 1.41 44.17 14.80
CA LYS A 686 1.07 42.80 15.22
C LYS A 686 -0.37 42.74 15.72
N GLN A 687 -0.78 43.69 16.57
CA GLN A 687 -2.15 43.78 17.08
C GLN A 687 -3.16 43.96 15.95
N ALA A 688 -2.91 44.87 15.00
CA ALA A 688 -3.80 45.14 13.86
C ALA A 688 -3.94 43.94 12.92
N ARG A 689 -2.86 43.17 12.71
CA ARG A 689 -2.90 41.92 11.93
C ARG A 689 -3.67 40.83 12.66
N ALA A 690 -3.39 40.63 13.95
CA ALA A 690 -4.06 39.64 14.77
C ALA A 690 -5.55 39.96 14.96
N ALA A 691 -5.92 41.24 15.15
CA ALA A 691 -7.30 41.70 15.22
C ALA A 691 -8.08 41.48 13.92
N ARG A 692 -7.43 41.66 12.76
CA ARG A 692 -8.03 41.29 11.47
C ARG A 692 -8.23 39.78 11.36
N ASN A 693 -7.23 39.00 11.76
CA ASN A 693 -7.27 37.54 11.66
C ASN A 693 -8.31 36.91 12.61
N CYS A 694 -8.42 37.42 13.85
CA CYS A 694 -9.28 36.89 14.92
C CYS A 694 -10.70 37.50 14.91
N PHE A 695 -10.81 38.82 14.78
CA PHE A 695 -12.07 39.55 14.93
C PHE A 695 -12.64 40.09 13.61
N GLY A 696 -11.86 40.07 12.52
CA GLY A 696 -12.25 40.68 11.26
C GLY A 696 -12.21 42.21 11.28
N VAL A 697 -11.66 42.82 12.35
CA VAL A 697 -11.64 44.27 12.55
C VAL A 697 -10.32 44.85 12.03
N ARG A 698 -10.38 46.02 11.40
CA ARG A 698 -9.20 46.83 11.07
C ARG A 698 -8.99 47.86 12.17
N LEU A 699 -7.87 47.78 12.87
CA LEU A 699 -7.45 48.81 13.82
C LEU A 699 -6.76 49.94 13.05
N ASP A 700 -7.10 51.19 13.38
CA ASP A 700 -6.42 52.36 12.85
C ASP A 700 -5.24 52.75 13.75
N PRO A 701 -4.09 53.17 13.18
CA PRO A 701 -2.93 53.54 13.96
C PRO A 701 -3.26 54.70 14.90
N PRO A 702 -2.79 54.67 16.16
CA PRO A 702 -2.99 55.78 17.06
C PRO A 702 -2.41 57.06 16.44
N LYS A 703 -3.19 58.15 16.46
CA LYS A 703 -2.70 59.45 15.99
C LYS A 703 -1.43 59.82 16.78
N PRO A 704 -0.32 60.20 16.11
CA PRO A 704 0.90 60.57 16.81
C PRO A 704 0.62 61.75 17.74
N LYS A 705 1.17 61.72 18.96
CA LYS A 705 1.07 62.83 19.91
C LYS A 705 2.01 63.96 19.46
N ASP A 706 1.53 65.20 19.49
CA ASP A 706 2.26 66.41 19.05
C ASP A 706 3.59 66.68 19.81
N THR A 707 3.91 65.90 20.84
CA THR A 707 5.14 66.05 21.66
C THR A 707 6.35 65.26 21.14
N ASP A 708 6.20 64.40 20.13
CA ASP A 708 7.29 63.55 19.61
C ASP A 708 8.01 64.13 18.38
N CYS A 709 7.90 65.44 18.12
CA CYS A 709 8.74 66.13 17.13
C CYS A 709 9.91 66.85 17.80
N PRO A 710 11.13 66.27 17.84
CA PRO A 710 12.33 67.07 18.10
C PRO A 710 12.58 67.97 16.89
N GLY A 711 12.86 69.25 17.16
CA GLY A 711 13.25 70.23 16.14
C GLY A 711 14.50 69.80 15.36
N PRO A 712 14.68 70.27 14.11
CA PRO A 712 15.72 69.77 13.22
C PRO A 712 17.11 70.20 13.70
N ASN A 713 17.97 69.22 14.01
CA ASN A 713 19.42 69.43 14.09
C ASN A 713 20.00 69.46 12.67
N ALA A 714 20.88 70.42 12.39
CA ALA A 714 21.36 70.74 11.05
C ALA A 714 22.41 69.76 10.47
N ASP A 715 22.77 68.69 11.19
CA ASP A 715 23.94 67.87 10.87
C ASP A 715 23.64 66.39 10.59
N GLU A 716 22.38 65.93 10.70
CA GLU A 716 21.99 64.54 10.35
C GLU A 716 21.25 64.49 9.01
N TRP A 717 22.01 64.43 7.90
CA TRP A 717 21.44 64.26 6.56
C TRP A 717 21.44 62.78 6.16
N GLN A 718 20.50 62.01 6.73
CA GLN A 718 20.14 60.69 6.20
C GLN A 718 19.50 60.85 4.82
N CYS A 719 19.73 59.90 3.91
CA CYS A 719 19.13 59.86 2.57
C CYS A 719 17.65 60.28 2.63
N MET A 720 17.30 61.36 1.92
CA MET A 720 15.97 61.94 1.95
C MET A 720 14.89 60.86 1.78
N LYS A 721 14.05 60.68 2.80
CA LYS A 721 12.68 60.19 2.58
C LYS A 721 12.04 61.12 1.54
N PRO A 722 11.37 60.61 0.50
CA PRO A 722 10.44 61.44 -0.27
C PRO A 722 9.43 62.06 0.70
N THR A 723 9.13 63.34 0.54
CA THR A 723 8.06 64.04 1.29
C THR A 723 6.74 63.28 1.14
N ALA A 724 5.97 63.26 2.23
CA ALA A 724 4.83 62.37 2.49
C ALA A 724 3.57 62.63 1.65
N GLU A 725 3.68 63.14 0.42
CA GLU A 725 2.51 63.44 -0.43
C GLU A 725 2.47 62.62 -1.74
N GLN A 726 3.40 61.68 -1.99
CA GLN A 726 3.36 60.84 -3.20
C GLN A 726 3.84 59.38 -3.01
N VAL A 727 3.44 58.68 -1.94
CA VAL A 727 3.79 57.25 -1.80
C VAL A 727 2.55 56.41 -1.50
N ASP A 728 1.95 55.91 -2.58
CA ASP A 728 1.11 54.72 -2.59
C ASP A 728 1.98 53.46 -2.36
N ASN A 729 1.34 52.43 -1.82
CA ASN A 729 1.86 51.33 -1.04
C ASN A 729 2.49 50.22 -1.89
N SER A 730 3.68 50.46 -2.47
CA SER A 730 4.55 49.39 -2.99
C SER A 730 6.00 49.61 -2.54
N THR A 731 6.52 48.63 -1.78
CA THR A 731 7.90 48.47 -1.30
C THR A 731 8.98 48.93 -2.29
N ARG A 732 9.63 50.09 -2.03
CA ARG A 732 10.87 50.48 -2.71
C ARG A 732 12.07 50.07 -1.84
N ALA A 733 12.67 48.92 -2.14
CA ALA A 733 13.94 48.52 -1.56
C ALA A 733 15.08 49.25 -2.30
N THR A 734 15.84 50.08 -1.57
CA THR A 734 17.09 50.65 -2.09
C THR A 734 18.24 49.78 -1.58
N LEU A 735 19.10 49.29 -2.47
CA LEU A 735 20.23 48.44 -2.11
C LEU A 735 21.49 48.76 -2.90
N SER A 736 22.62 48.24 -2.43
CA SER A 736 23.90 48.21 -3.15
C SER A 736 24.27 46.76 -3.45
N LEU A 737 24.95 46.50 -4.57
CA LEU A 737 25.36 45.15 -4.96
C LEU A 737 26.88 45.01 -4.91
N GLN A 738 27.38 44.10 -4.08
CA GLN A 738 28.80 43.75 -4.02
C GLN A 738 29.08 42.55 -4.93
N SER A 739 30.17 42.58 -5.69
CA SER A 739 30.58 41.45 -6.54
C SER A 739 31.18 40.32 -5.69
N VAL A 740 30.71 39.08 -5.88
CA VAL A 740 31.31 37.90 -5.25
C VAL A 740 32.68 37.57 -5.87
N GLY A 741 32.80 37.70 -7.20
CA GLY A 741 34.05 37.49 -7.93
C GLY A 741 35.13 38.54 -7.62
N ARG A 742 34.73 39.70 -7.07
CA ARG A 742 35.62 40.79 -6.68
C ARG A 742 35.21 41.39 -5.32
N PRO A 743 35.47 40.67 -4.21
CA PRO A 743 35.09 41.14 -2.88
C PRO A 743 35.60 42.55 -2.60
N GLY A 744 34.77 43.38 -1.98
CA GLY A 744 35.07 44.80 -1.72
C GLY A 744 34.79 45.76 -2.88
N GLN A 745 34.38 45.26 -4.06
CA GLN A 745 33.95 46.08 -5.19
C GLN A 745 32.43 46.10 -5.34
N TYR A 746 31.88 47.28 -5.64
CA TYR A 746 30.46 47.55 -5.68
C TYR A 746 30.01 47.99 -7.06
N LEU A 747 28.84 47.51 -7.47
CA LEU A 747 28.15 47.94 -8.67
C LEU A 747 27.78 49.41 -8.54
N ARG A 748 28.21 50.23 -9.51
CA ARG A 748 27.88 51.66 -9.58
C ARG A 748 27.77 52.15 -11.01
N VAL A 749 27.18 53.33 -11.17
CA VAL A 749 27.22 54.04 -12.44
C VAL A 749 28.44 54.96 -12.52
N SER A 750 29.16 54.94 -13.63
CA SER A 750 30.27 55.85 -13.93
C SER A 750 30.36 56.10 -15.42
N GLY A 751 30.38 57.37 -15.85
CA GLY A 751 30.47 57.74 -17.26
C GLY A 751 29.36 57.15 -18.15
N GLY A 752 28.14 57.01 -17.62
CA GLY A 752 26.99 56.42 -18.33
C GLY A 752 26.99 54.89 -18.42
N ARG A 753 27.96 54.22 -17.80
CA ARG A 753 28.08 52.75 -17.78
C ARG A 753 27.96 52.19 -16.37
N TRP A 754 27.52 50.95 -16.28
CA TRP A 754 27.63 50.19 -15.04
C TRP A 754 29.01 49.55 -14.94
N VAL A 755 29.68 49.82 -13.84
CA VAL A 755 31.01 49.31 -13.53
C VAL A 755 31.05 48.81 -12.09
N VAL A 756 32.00 47.94 -11.78
CA VAL A 756 32.34 47.65 -10.38
C VAL A 756 33.63 48.35 -10.00
N GLN A 757 33.64 48.98 -8.83
CA GLN A 757 34.82 49.67 -8.32
C GLN A 757 34.98 49.40 -6.82
N PRO A 758 36.22 49.42 -6.30
CA PRO A 758 36.47 49.33 -4.86
C PRO A 758 35.72 50.41 -4.11
N LEU A 759 35.22 50.08 -2.91
CA LEU A 759 34.53 51.02 -2.03
C LEU A 759 35.35 52.29 -1.83
N GLN A 760 34.78 53.43 -2.20
CA GLN A 760 35.31 54.74 -1.82
C GLN A 760 34.40 55.38 -0.79
N LYS A 761 34.97 55.90 0.29
CA LYS A 761 34.22 56.62 1.34
C LYS A 761 33.91 58.05 0.91
N THR A 762 33.30 58.21 -0.26
CA THR A 762 32.86 59.50 -0.79
C THR A 762 31.37 59.50 -1.03
N ARG A 763 30.74 60.66 -0.84
CA ARG A 763 29.30 60.83 -1.09
C ARG A 763 28.91 60.49 -2.53
N ALA A 764 29.75 60.87 -3.50
CA ALA A 764 29.53 60.52 -4.90
C ALA A 764 29.48 59.01 -5.08
N PHE A 765 30.44 58.27 -4.48
CA PHE A 765 30.45 56.82 -4.55
C PHE A 765 29.25 56.16 -3.88
N ALA A 766 28.85 56.63 -2.70
CA ALA A 766 27.66 56.13 -2.01
C ALA A 766 26.40 56.33 -2.88
N MET A 767 26.25 57.51 -3.48
CA MET A 767 25.13 57.77 -4.38
C MET A 767 25.16 56.88 -5.62
N ASP A 768 26.32 56.75 -6.28
CA ASP A 768 26.46 56.00 -7.54
C ASP A 768 26.25 54.50 -7.38
N THR A 769 26.39 53.97 -6.15
CA THR A 769 26.14 52.57 -5.77
C THR A 769 24.73 52.31 -5.26
N CYS A 770 23.89 53.34 -5.11
CA CYS A 770 22.51 53.20 -4.65
C CYS A 770 21.58 52.84 -5.82
N ILE A 771 20.92 51.69 -5.71
CA ILE A 771 20.05 51.12 -6.73
C ILE A 771 18.64 51.00 -6.19
N ASN A 772 17.67 51.56 -6.92
CA ASN A 772 16.25 51.38 -6.65
C ASN A 772 15.73 50.21 -7.49
N ILE A 773 15.26 49.15 -6.83
CA ILE A 773 14.67 47.99 -7.50
C ILE A 773 13.20 48.27 -7.78
N LYS A 774 12.82 48.15 -9.06
CA LYS A 774 11.44 48.27 -9.52
C LYS A 774 10.95 46.92 -10.06
N PRO A 775 9.62 46.70 -10.12
CA PRO A 775 9.05 45.67 -10.98
C PRO A 775 9.63 45.78 -12.40
N ALA A 776 9.85 44.65 -13.05
CA ALA A 776 10.40 44.62 -14.42
C ALA A 776 9.59 45.50 -15.38
N LEU A 777 10.30 46.30 -16.17
CA LEU A 777 9.70 47.22 -17.14
C LEU A 777 8.92 46.49 -18.24
N ASN A 778 9.26 45.24 -18.54
CA ASN A 778 8.52 44.42 -19.51
C ASN A 778 7.31 43.68 -18.91
N GLY A 779 7.00 43.90 -17.62
CA GLY A 779 5.85 43.29 -16.94
C GLY A 779 6.00 41.80 -16.63
N ARG A 780 7.18 41.20 -16.84
CA ARG A 780 7.40 39.78 -16.54
C ARG A 780 7.31 39.55 -15.02
N PRO A 781 6.47 38.61 -14.55
CA PRO A 781 6.34 38.33 -13.13
C PRO A 781 7.65 37.78 -12.56
N ASN A 782 7.97 38.14 -11.32
CA ASN A 782 9.20 37.77 -10.62
C ASN A 782 10.52 38.29 -11.26
N ALA A 783 10.43 39.17 -12.25
CA ALA A 783 11.57 39.93 -12.79
C ALA A 783 11.64 41.34 -12.18
N VAL A 784 12.83 41.94 -12.23
CA VAL A 784 13.12 43.28 -11.72
C VAL A 784 13.85 44.15 -12.73
N SER A 785 13.74 45.47 -12.56
CA SER A 785 14.54 46.47 -13.27
C SER A 785 15.27 47.36 -12.27
N PHE A 786 16.55 47.65 -12.55
CA PHE A 786 17.40 48.47 -11.67
C PHE A 786 17.41 49.92 -12.13
N ASN A 787 17.07 50.86 -11.25
CA ASN A 787 17.11 52.29 -11.53
C ASN A 787 18.18 52.97 -10.66
N SER A 788 19.09 53.72 -11.30
CA SER A 788 20.12 54.51 -10.60
C SER A 788 19.50 55.75 -9.94
N ILE A 789 19.97 56.09 -8.74
CA ILE A 789 19.46 57.23 -7.95
C ILE A 789 20.10 58.60 -8.33
N PRO A 790 21.43 58.75 -8.46
CA PRO A 790 22.06 60.07 -8.62
C PRO A 790 22.02 60.69 -10.01
N ILE A 791 21.75 59.91 -11.06
CA ILE A 791 21.63 60.50 -12.39
C ILE A 791 20.26 61.15 -12.48
N ALA A 792 20.21 62.46 -12.33
CA ALA A 792 19.06 63.31 -12.63
C ALA A 792 18.62 63.05 -14.08
N GLY A 793 17.76 62.05 -14.28
CA GLY A 793 17.42 61.52 -15.60
C GLY A 793 16.92 60.06 -15.66
N SER A 794 16.87 59.29 -14.57
CA SER A 794 16.25 57.95 -14.54
C SER A 794 17.01 56.86 -15.33
N GLY A 795 18.34 56.79 -15.19
CA GLY A 795 19.15 55.77 -15.86
C GLY A 795 18.86 54.36 -15.33
N PHE A 796 18.22 53.51 -16.15
CA PHE A 796 18.06 52.09 -15.83
C PHE A 796 19.27 51.28 -16.27
N PHE A 797 19.54 50.20 -15.54
CA PHE A 797 20.43 49.14 -16.03
C PHE A 797 19.81 48.49 -17.25
N ARG A 798 20.42 48.73 -18.41
CA ARG A 798 20.02 48.18 -19.70
C ARG A 798 21.25 47.57 -20.36
N HIS A 799 21.13 46.36 -20.89
CA HIS A 799 22.19 45.82 -21.74
C HIS A 799 22.07 46.33 -23.19
N ALA A 800 23.20 46.68 -23.81
CA ALA A 800 23.26 47.03 -25.24
C ALA A 800 24.62 46.62 -25.80
N GLY A 801 24.62 45.81 -26.86
CA GLY A 801 25.84 45.14 -27.32
C GLY A 801 26.46 44.23 -26.24
N PHE A 802 25.61 43.63 -25.39
CA PHE A 802 25.97 42.85 -24.20
C PHE A 802 26.74 43.60 -23.11
N GLN A 803 26.93 44.92 -23.22
CA GLN A 803 27.50 45.76 -22.16
C GLN A 803 26.38 46.43 -21.36
N ALA A 804 26.62 46.70 -20.08
CA ALA A 804 25.65 47.34 -19.20
C ALA A 804 25.77 48.87 -19.22
N TRP A 805 24.69 49.53 -19.64
CA TRP A 805 24.58 50.97 -19.76
C TRP A 805 23.53 51.52 -18.78
N ALA A 806 23.71 52.78 -18.38
CA ALA A 806 22.72 53.52 -17.61
C ALA A 806 21.99 54.48 -18.56
N HIS A 807 20.90 54.02 -19.15
CA HIS A 807 20.12 54.80 -20.13
C HIS A 807 18.75 55.21 -19.56
N PRO A 808 18.24 56.42 -19.88
CA PRO A 808 16.85 56.78 -19.60
C PRO A 808 15.88 55.86 -20.34
N PRO A 809 14.71 55.53 -19.76
CA PRO A 809 13.70 54.74 -20.46
C PRO A 809 13.15 55.52 -21.65
N ASP A 810 13.20 54.93 -22.84
CA ASP A 810 12.63 55.50 -24.08
C ASP A 810 11.19 55.02 -24.35
N GLY A 811 10.66 54.17 -23.47
CA GLY A 811 9.32 53.58 -23.57
C GLY A 811 9.21 52.45 -24.59
N SER A 812 10.27 52.11 -25.31
CA SER A 812 10.27 51.02 -26.29
C SER A 812 10.25 49.65 -25.59
N GLN A 813 9.62 48.67 -26.24
CA GLN A 813 9.64 47.29 -25.75
C GLN A 813 11.05 46.73 -25.68
N LEU A 814 11.90 47.06 -26.66
CA LEU A 814 13.32 46.67 -26.67
C LEU A 814 14.04 47.21 -25.43
N PHE A 815 13.78 48.45 -25.03
CA PHE A 815 14.30 49.00 -23.78
C PHE A 815 13.83 48.22 -22.57
N ASN A 816 12.52 47.97 -22.48
CA ASN A 816 11.93 47.27 -21.34
C ASN A 816 12.49 45.85 -21.20
N ASP A 817 12.69 45.15 -22.30
CA ASP A 817 13.26 43.80 -22.34
C ASP A 817 14.75 43.79 -22.01
N ASP A 818 15.52 44.75 -22.55
CA ASP A 818 16.95 44.88 -22.27
C ASP A 818 17.25 45.35 -20.84
N ALA A 819 16.25 45.87 -20.12
CA ALA A 819 16.36 46.41 -18.77
C ALA A 819 15.67 45.55 -17.68
N SER A 820 15.25 44.33 -18.01
CA SER A 820 14.51 43.44 -17.09
C SER A 820 15.28 42.15 -16.81
N TYR A 821 15.37 41.74 -15.54
CA TYR A 821 16.18 40.61 -15.09
C TYR A 821 15.44 39.70 -14.10
N MET A 822 15.56 38.39 -14.26
CA MET A 822 15.09 37.40 -13.28
C MET A 822 16.13 37.28 -12.16
N ILE A 823 15.67 37.29 -10.90
CA ILE A 823 16.54 37.00 -9.75
C ILE A 823 16.57 35.48 -9.56
N VAL A 824 17.77 34.90 -9.59
CA VAL A 824 17.99 33.47 -9.34
C VAL A 824 18.99 33.29 -8.20
N PRO A 825 19.04 32.10 -7.55
CA PRO A 825 20.10 31.78 -6.60
C PRO A 825 21.49 32.03 -7.20
N GLY A 826 22.44 32.52 -6.39
CA GLY A 826 23.80 32.81 -6.86
C GLY A 826 24.42 31.59 -7.54
N LEU A 827 24.93 31.78 -8.75
CA LEU A 827 25.54 30.71 -9.55
C LEU A 827 26.80 30.13 -8.89
N ASP A 828 27.41 30.84 -7.94
CA ASP A 828 28.52 30.36 -7.11
C ASP A 828 28.10 29.37 -6.01
N GLY A 829 26.80 29.15 -5.80
CA GLY A 829 26.26 28.27 -4.76
C GLY A 829 26.26 28.87 -3.35
N GLY A 830 26.56 30.17 -3.21
CA GLY A 830 26.54 30.87 -1.93
C GLY A 830 25.12 31.02 -1.37
N ARG A 831 24.92 30.74 -0.06
CA ARG A 831 23.59 30.85 0.60
C ARG A 831 23.00 32.26 0.62
N HIS A 832 23.81 33.28 0.38
CA HIS A 832 23.41 34.70 0.45
C HIS A 832 23.70 35.46 -0.85
N SER A 833 24.22 34.78 -1.88
CA SER A 833 24.47 35.38 -3.18
C SER A 833 23.26 35.19 -4.10
N ILE A 834 23.12 36.13 -5.04
CA ILE A 834 22.10 36.14 -6.07
C ILE A 834 22.75 36.37 -7.43
N SER A 835 22.13 35.86 -8.48
CA SER A 835 22.51 36.13 -9.86
C SER A 835 21.31 36.71 -10.61
N PHE A 836 21.60 37.51 -11.63
CA PHE A 836 20.58 38.22 -12.41
C PHE A 836 20.61 37.74 -13.85
N GLN A 837 19.61 36.96 -14.23
CA GLN A 837 19.45 36.41 -15.58
C GLN A 837 18.69 37.40 -16.46
N SER A 838 19.17 37.67 -17.67
CA SER A 838 18.47 38.58 -18.59
C SER A 838 17.11 38.02 -19.01
N SER A 839 16.07 38.86 -19.03
CA SER A 839 14.72 38.43 -19.41
C SER A 839 14.61 38.03 -20.89
N ASN A 840 15.33 38.74 -21.78
CA ASN A 840 15.29 38.49 -23.23
C ASN A 840 16.49 37.66 -23.74
N TYR A 841 17.50 37.40 -22.91
CA TYR A 841 18.58 36.44 -23.18
C TYR A 841 18.77 35.49 -21.99
N PRO A 842 17.92 34.46 -21.83
CA PRO A 842 17.89 33.61 -20.64
C PRO A 842 19.17 32.81 -20.38
N ASP A 843 20.01 32.62 -21.40
CA ASP A 843 21.32 31.99 -21.24
C ASP A 843 22.36 32.93 -20.61
N ARG A 844 22.06 34.23 -20.42
CA ARG A 844 23.03 35.26 -20.00
C ARG A 844 22.73 35.88 -18.65
N TYR A 845 23.81 36.19 -17.93
CA TYR A 845 23.76 36.75 -16.58
C TYR A 845 24.57 38.05 -16.47
N ILE A 846 24.13 38.96 -15.60
CA ILE A 846 24.93 40.13 -15.23
C ILE A 846 26.24 39.66 -14.58
N THR A 847 27.36 39.98 -15.22
CA THR A 847 28.70 39.56 -14.83
C THR A 847 29.70 40.72 -14.95
N VAL A 848 30.89 40.52 -14.38
CA VAL A 848 32.00 41.46 -14.45
C VAL A 848 33.19 40.87 -15.21
N ASP A 849 33.79 41.66 -16.11
CA ASP A 849 35.02 41.30 -16.81
C ASP A 849 36.30 41.56 -15.97
N ALA A 850 37.48 41.40 -16.58
CA ALA A 850 38.78 41.71 -15.96
C ALA A 850 39.02 43.21 -15.72
N ALA A 851 38.38 44.10 -16.49
CA ALA A 851 38.54 45.56 -16.37
C ALA A 851 37.59 46.19 -15.33
N GLY A 852 36.62 45.44 -14.80
CA GLY A 852 35.57 45.96 -13.92
C GLY A 852 34.37 46.51 -14.68
N THR A 853 34.28 46.25 -15.99
CA THR A 853 33.09 46.55 -16.80
C THR A 853 32.02 45.52 -16.52
N VAL A 854 30.77 45.97 -16.48
CA VAL A 854 29.61 45.08 -16.30
C VAL A 854 29.01 44.75 -17.67
N LEU A 855 28.72 43.47 -17.87
CA LEU A 855 28.23 42.91 -19.13
C LEU A 855 27.18 41.83 -18.83
N ILE A 856 26.50 41.35 -19.88
CA ILE A 856 25.74 40.11 -19.83
C ILE A 856 26.38 39.02 -20.70
N MET A 857 26.78 37.90 -20.09
CA MET A 857 27.44 36.80 -20.80
C MET A 857 26.80 35.46 -20.46
N PRO A 858 26.90 34.46 -21.36
CA PRO A 858 26.58 33.10 -21.01
C PRO A 858 27.56 32.60 -19.94
N VAL A 859 27.03 31.90 -18.93
CA VAL A 859 27.82 31.32 -17.85
C VAL A 859 27.57 29.81 -17.85
N ALA A 860 28.58 29.02 -18.18
CA ALA A 860 28.45 27.57 -18.19
C ALA A 860 28.52 27.02 -16.76
N THR A 861 27.41 26.44 -16.27
CA THR A 861 27.27 25.93 -14.89
C THR A 861 27.75 24.48 -14.73
N SER A 862 28.19 23.82 -15.81
CA SER A 862 28.38 22.36 -15.86
C SER A 862 29.85 21.88 -15.94
N SER A 863 30.86 22.73 -15.72
CA SER A 863 32.27 22.30 -15.71
C SER A 863 33.07 22.92 -14.56
N VAL A 864 33.95 22.12 -13.94
CA VAL A 864 34.80 22.46 -12.78
C VAL A 864 35.81 23.60 -13.10
N GLN A 865 35.95 24.02 -14.36
CA GLN A 865 36.87 25.08 -14.77
C GLN A 865 36.31 26.51 -14.71
N ASN A 866 35.01 26.71 -14.47
CA ASN A 866 34.37 28.05 -14.54
C ASN A 866 34.05 28.71 -13.20
N VAL A 867 34.75 28.33 -12.12
CA VAL A 867 34.52 28.86 -10.75
C VAL A 867 34.62 30.40 -10.70
N GLN A 868 35.48 31.01 -11.51
CA GLN A 868 35.60 32.48 -11.54
C GLN A 868 34.44 33.14 -12.31
N GLU A 869 33.92 32.51 -13.37
CA GLU A 869 32.80 33.05 -14.14
C GLU A 869 31.50 33.05 -13.34
N VAL A 870 31.23 31.95 -12.61
CA VAL A 870 30.05 31.86 -11.72
C VAL A 870 30.16 32.87 -10.57
N LYS A 871 31.35 33.09 -10.01
CA LYS A 871 31.58 34.13 -9.01
C LYS A 871 31.44 35.54 -9.57
N ASN A 872 31.91 35.80 -10.79
CA ASN A 872 31.76 37.10 -11.44
C ASN A 872 30.29 37.42 -11.76
N ALA A 873 29.45 36.40 -11.96
CA ALA A 873 28.01 36.52 -12.18
C ALA A 873 27.17 36.48 -10.89
N SER A 874 27.80 36.43 -9.72
CA SER A 874 27.13 36.35 -8.42
C SER A 874 27.35 37.63 -7.60
N TRP A 875 26.31 38.07 -6.89
CA TRP A 875 26.23 39.35 -6.21
C TRP A 875 25.72 39.19 -4.78
N LEU A 876 26.25 39.98 -3.85
CA LEU A 876 25.75 40.08 -2.48
C LEU A 876 24.91 41.36 -2.34
N PRO A 877 23.62 41.27 -2.00
CA PRO A 877 22.79 42.43 -1.73
C PRO A 877 23.17 43.04 -0.37
N MET A 878 23.53 44.32 -0.39
CA MET A 878 23.97 45.09 0.76
C MET A 878 22.99 46.25 1.02
N THR A 879 22.79 46.62 2.28
CA THR A 879 22.10 47.87 2.63
C THR A 879 22.82 49.04 1.96
N ALA A 880 22.07 50.02 1.47
CA ALA A 880 22.63 51.23 0.89
C ALA A 880 23.58 51.93 1.88
N LEU A 881 24.72 52.41 1.38
CA LEU A 881 25.71 53.14 2.17
C LEU A 881 25.11 54.46 2.68
N ASN A 882 25.13 54.69 3.99
CA ASN A 882 24.84 56.03 4.53
C ASN A 882 26.03 56.98 4.25
N GLY A 883 25.77 58.29 4.24
CA GLY A 883 26.76 59.32 3.89
C GLY A 883 28.01 59.38 4.77
N GLU A 884 28.07 58.58 5.85
CA GLU A 884 29.17 58.52 6.82
C GLU A 884 30.09 57.31 6.64
N GLY A 885 29.81 56.43 5.68
CA GLY A 885 30.66 55.27 5.39
C GLY A 885 30.62 54.18 6.47
N ALA A 886 29.53 54.09 7.24
CA ALA A 886 29.28 53.03 8.20
C ALA A 886 28.14 52.10 7.71
N TRP A 887 28.31 50.79 7.90
CA TRP A 887 27.28 49.81 7.55
C TRP A 887 26.16 49.82 8.58
N VAL A 888 24.91 49.94 8.13
CA VAL A 888 23.74 49.55 8.92
C VAL A 888 23.34 48.15 8.47
N THR A 889 23.29 47.20 9.41
CA THR A 889 22.91 45.81 9.14
C THR A 889 21.48 45.74 8.59
N ALA A 890 21.32 45.31 7.33
CA ALA A 890 19.98 45.04 6.77
C ALA A 890 19.40 43.78 7.41
N SER A 891 18.15 43.87 7.84
CA SER A 891 17.28 42.71 7.94
C SER A 891 16.93 42.22 6.52
N ALA A 892 16.96 40.90 6.33
CA ALA A 892 16.85 40.23 5.05
C ALA A 892 15.68 40.73 4.17
N ILE A 893 15.98 41.01 2.89
CA ILE A 893 14.96 41.14 1.84
C ILE A 893 14.29 39.77 1.69
N PRO A 894 12.94 39.68 1.65
CA PRO A 894 12.27 38.41 1.43
C PRO A 894 12.63 37.88 0.03
N MET A 895 13.50 36.87 0.00
CA MET A 895 13.71 36.07 -1.20
C MET A 895 12.39 35.37 -1.53
N VAL A 896 11.98 35.44 -2.80
CA VAL A 896 11.06 34.45 -3.38
C VAL A 896 11.76 33.10 -3.24
N ARG A 897 11.35 32.30 -2.24
CA ARG A 897 11.85 30.94 -2.05
C ARG A 897 11.03 30.00 -2.93
N GLU A 898 11.69 29.44 -3.94
CA GLU A 898 11.38 28.07 -4.34
C GLU A 898 11.76 27.08 -3.22
N PRO A 899 11.05 25.96 -3.12
CA PRO A 899 11.08 25.06 -1.97
C PRO A 899 12.22 24.06 -2.13
N ASN A 900 13.16 24.07 -1.19
CA ASN A 900 14.03 22.96 -0.76
C ASN A 900 15.48 23.40 -0.57
N ALA A 901 15.78 23.83 0.64
CA ALA A 901 17.11 23.67 1.24
C ALA A 901 16.97 23.78 2.76
N ARG A 902 17.16 22.67 3.48
CA ARG A 902 17.57 22.70 4.89
C ARG A 902 18.88 21.93 5.01
N LEU A 903 19.87 22.60 5.58
CA LEU A 903 20.96 21.98 6.32
C LEU A 903 20.69 22.28 7.79
N GLY A 904 20.89 21.26 8.63
CA GLY A 904 20.41 21.19 9.99
C GLY A 904 21.19 22.03 11.00
N ASP A 905 20.49 22.37 12.07
CA ASP A 905 21.04 22.89 13.31
C ASP A 905 20.84 21.83 14.39
N GLY A 906 21.97 21.33 14.91
CA GLY A 906 22.05 20.92 16.31
C GLY A 906 22.59 22.12 17.09
N ALA A 907 21.71 22.85 17.76
CA ALA A 907 22.10 23.77 18.83
C ALA A 907 20.88 24.05 19.72
N ALA A 908 21.02 23.69 20.99
CA ALA A 908 20.04 23.90 22.05
C ALA A 908 19.86 25.41 22.34
N ASN A 909 18.62 25.86 22.45
CA ASN A 909 18.31 27.16 23.05
C ASN A 909 18.42 27.02 24.58
N VAL A 910 19.37 27.73 25.17
CA VAL A 910 19.40 28.05 26.60
C VAL A 910 18.72 29.40 26.78
N GLU A 911 17.64 29.43 27.56
CA GLU A 911 17.03 30.65 28.06
C GLU A 911 17.93 31.30 29.12
N CYS A 912 18.17 32.61 29.01
CA CYS A 912 18.61 33.43 30.14
C CYS A 912 17.71 34.65 30.24
N THR A 913 16.99 34.72 31.36
CA THR A 913 16.32 35.91 31.89
C THR A 913 17.34 36.91 32.44
N SER A 914 17.05 38.19 32.32
CA SER A 914 17.88 39.30 32.82
C SER A 914 17.49 39.70 34.25
N GLU A 915 18.47 39.97 35.11
CA GLU A 915 18.38 40.99 36.16
C GLU A 915 19.81 41.44 36.56
N ASP A 916 19.99 42.77 36.60
CA ASP A 916 21.05 43.56 37.24
C ASP A 916 22.52 43.59 36.74
N GLY A 917 22.86 44.69 36.05
CA GLY A 917 23.90 45.64 36.49
C GLY A 917 25.40 45.30 36.36
N VAL A 918 26.11 46.23 35.71
CA VAL A 918 27.55 46.61 35.85
C VAL A 918 28.54 46.09 34.80
N LEU A 919 29.21 47.08 34.17
CA LEU A 919 30.38 46.97 33.28
C LEU A 919 31.55 46.19 33.90
N CYS A 920 32.24 45.37 33.09
CA CYS A 920 33.70 45.46 32.91
C CYS A 920 34.21 44.60 31.74
N THR A 921 35.30 45.10 31.16
CA THR A 921 36.00 44.71 29.93
C THR A 921 36.99 43.53 30.04
N PHE A 922 37.22 42.90 28.87
CA PHE A 922 38.49 42.37 28.31
C PHE A 922 38.99 40.90 28.50
N PHE A 923 39.31 40.32 27.32
CA PHE A 923 40.35 39.34 26.90
C PHE A 923 40.49 37.93 27.53
N GLY A 924 40.60 36.90 26.64
CA GLY A 924 41.59 35.82 26.83
C GLY A 924 41.14 34.35 26.65
N SER A 925 41.41 33.80 25.46
CA SER A 925 41.93 32.45 25.10
C SER A 925 41.84 31.21 26.02
N TYR A 926 41.40 30.10 25.39
CA TYR A 926 41.94 28.71 25.33
C TYR A 926 42.29 27.87 26.60
N ASN A 927 41.75 26.63 26.55
CA ASN A 927 42.27 25.30 26.95
C ASN A 927 42.17 24.71 28.38
N GLU A 928 41.67 23.47 28.37
CA GLU A 928 42.02 22.26 29.14
C GLU A 928 41.40 21.93 30.53
N CYS A 929 40.77 20.73 30.52
CA CYS A 929 40.94 19.59 31.44
C CYS A 929 40.12 19.43 32.75
N GLN A 930 39.49 18.24 32.77
CA GLN A 930 39.35 17.27 33.88
C GLN A 930 38.20 17.38 34.91
N ALA A 931 37.26 16.44 34.74
CA ALA A 931 36.84 15.41 35.69
C ALA A 931 36.57 15.77 37.18
N ALA A 932 35.33 15.54 37.61
CA ALA A 932 35.02 14.94 38.91
C ALA A 932 33.56 14.40 38.96
N LEU A 933 33.42 13.11 39.28
CA LEU A 933 32.22 12.48 39.85
C LEU A 933 31.95 13.05 41.27
N PRO A 934 30.73 12.97 41.83
CA PRO A 934 30.44 11.80 42.67
C PRO A 934 28.96 11.32 42.73
N SER A 935 28.86 9.99 42.90
CA SER A 935 27.98 9.22 43.82
C SER A 935 26.46 9.42 43.89
N ALA A 936 25.78 8.29 43.64
CA ALA A 936 24.43 7.95 44.07
C ALA A 936 24.29 7.74 45.60
N SER A 937 23.09 7.97 46.14
CA SER A 937 22.51 7.20 47.25
C SER A 937 21.01 7.47 47.47
N SER A 938 20.18 6.44 47.30
CA SER A 938 19.15 5.97 48.26
C SER A 938 17.97 5.27 47.55
N MET A 939 18.04 3.94 47.48
CA MET A 939 16.87 3.06 47.32
C MET A 939 16.48 2.55 48.70
N LYS A 940 15.20 2.68 49.06
CA LYS A 940 14.57 1.94 50.16
C LYS A 940 13.72 0.81 49.59
N THR A 941 14.01 -0.39 50.10
CA THR A 941 13.34 -1.67 49.88
C THR A 941 12.12 -1.84 50.79
N VAL A 942 11.07 -2.51 50.31
CA VAL A 942 10.03 -3.14 51.14
C VAL A 942 9.79 -4.57 50.61
N ARG A 943 9.73 -5.52 51.55
CA ARG A 943 9.61 -6.98 51.36
C ARG A 943 8.15 -7.48 51.35
N PRO A 944 7.91 -8.74 50.93
CA PRO A 944 6.57 -9.32 50.68
C PRO A 944 6.02 -10.13 51.87
N GLY A 945 4.70 -10.36 51.87
CA GLY A 945 4.00 -11.25 52.82
C GLY A 945 2.59 -11.67 52.34
N THR A 946 2.41 -12.99 52.28
CA THR A 946 1.27 -13.88 51.92
C THR A 946 0.06 -13.88 52.88
N PHE A 947 -1.17 -14.15 52.38
CA PHE A 947 -2.07 -15.30 52.73
C PHE A 947 -3.53 -15.16 52.16
N LEU A 948 -3.89 -16.05 51.21
CA LEU A 948 -5.09 -16.95 50.97
C LEU A 948 -6.53 -16.65 51.56
N PRO A 949 -7.61 -17.43 51.24
CA PRO A 949 -8.38 -17.61 49.97
C PRO A 949 -9.94 -17.70 50.17
N ASN A 950 -10.77 -17.81 49.11
CA ASN A 950 -11.94 -18.73 48.96
C ASN A 950 -13.04 -18.32 47.93
N LEU A 951 -13.77 -19.36 47.49
CA LEU A 951 -14.99 -19.49 46.64
C LEU A 951 -14.68 -19.78 45.15
N ILE A 952 -14.62 -21.04 44.67
CA ILE A 952 -15.67 -22.07 44.47
C ILE A 952 -16.83 -21.57 43.59
N ASP A 953 -16.90 -22.03 42.35
CA ASP A 953 -18.03 -22.86 41.90
C ASP A 953 -17.63 -23.76 40.70
N ASP A 954 -18.08 -25.00 40.82
CA ASP A 954 -17.77 -26.18 40.04
C ASP A 954 -19.10 -26.58 39.38
N ASN A 955 -19.28 -26.32 38.08
CA ASN A 955 -20.42 -26.91 37.38
C ASN A 955 -20.17 -27.13 35.89
N ILE A 956 -20.40 -28.39 35.51
CA ILE A 956 -20.60 -28.94 34.16
C ILE A 956 -19.34 -29.50 33.46
N ARG A 957 -18.86 -30.63 34.01
CA ARG A 957 -18.59 -31.84 33.20
C ARG A 957 -19.83 -32.73 33.23
N ARG A 958 -20.49 -32.95 32.08
CA ARG A 958 -21.16 -34.20 31.65
C ARG A 958 -22.06 -33.92 30.43
N ARG A 959 -21.63 -34.37 29.24
CA ARG A 959 -22.39 -35.27 28.35
C ARG A 959 -21.54 -35.63 27.12
N VAL A 960 -21.22 -36.94 27.08
CA VAL A 960 -20.86 -37.83 25.96
C VAL A 960 -19.59 -37.53 25.18
#